data_AF-A0A923E5A3-F1
#
_entry.id   AF-A0A923E5A3-F1
#
_cell.length_a   1.000
_cell.length_b   1.000
_cell.length_c   1.000
_cell.angle_alpha   90.00
_cell.angle_beta   90.00
_cell.angle_gamma   90.00
#
_symmetry.space_group_name_H-M   'P 1'
#
loop_
_entity.id
_entity.type
_entity.pdbx_description
1 polymer ?
#
loop_
_entity_poly.entity_id
_entity_poly.type
_entity_poly.pdbx_seq_one_letter_code
_entity_poly.pdbx_strand_id
1 'polypeptide(L)'
;MDNKNYYDFFPIGRVEIEDNKSKIVINKEYAKGLKFLSLFSHAIIIYSQKQKSNNPFSHNIIKIISIDEKAGIVSFNKSPYFLEGDFIYDIKPYFPCEDRVKDCSVPEIEQGKDRQIDKIKVKKEDERLLVPNGKVSSIGNIRKIKGEFFLQLYNNTEMYFERLSGYSHIRIFWWFNGFDKNKYRRITEGQPPYENAPRTGVFASRSPVRPNPIALTTARIINFDKKLGRIKVSNLDCFDNTPLIEIFPYIPAIDQIWDFKVPEWLSHWPQWLDDSIMDISGDEISLKPSSLETIKKYLKSDDKTINRENFFNYNKDKKVQHIKGIVVKGARQNNLKNIDVTIPYNKITVITGVSGSGKSSLAFDTIFAESQRRFMNSLSTADYSLWEQMEKPDVHMICGLPPSISISQKNISRNPRSTVGTLTDIYDFLRTLFASIGVRHCPNCGNAIIPLSAEEIVQILLKLTSNTDIEITPFHLNSPSYEYVLSERDSKEDDLLLYVKKSLEIGKGAIYVRINNKERILFQTTQMCYHCNHILFELTPSTFSFNNPESMCPVCNGLGVKMDIDPNLIVSRPHLSILDGASNFWKDLRKFRNKPNANWMKGEVLALAYEMKVDLEKPWNQLPKDFQRQVIWGSDGKEVTFTYENSNGRSGKITRPVEGAYNSLKRIFSENNGKSGERIVSEFISESACDCCHGERLSKEGRMVEILGTRFPQAASMTISELNKWVEELTNILSDSKLAIASSILKELHKRLQGYIKVGVSYVTLHRAVPTLSGGELQRLKLIKQLSSGITNMLYVLDEPSTGLHPKDHEKLINIIKELRDYGNTVIVVEHHIDTMLMADYIIDIGPKAGADGGRIVAEGTPLQIMKNHNSETGKYLSREKRVIIEKSMIFDKCNWIKLNGATCNNLKNVDISFPVGGITCVTGVSGSGKSSLVSKVLYSAIENRINGKKDISRYCNTLSGDEYINKIIHVNQSPIGRTSRSNPATYTGVMDEIRNIFAFTEESKRRGYKVSQFSFNSKEGQCEVCHGEGRVCTPVSFMPDIWTQCPVCNGKRYKKDILQVKYKDKNIYNVLQMNVAEALNFFTDTPKITQILNILCQVGLGYIKLGQSALSLSGGEAQRIKLAKELSKNSSGKTLYILDEPTTGLHFSDTQNLLILIEKIRNAGNSIVIIEHNLDVIKNSDWIIDLGPEGGDKGGYVIAQGTPEEVAKVKESYTGNLLKSVWN
;
A
#
# COMPACT_ATOMS: atom_id res chain seq x y z
N MET A 1 38.96 -20.15 -14.92
CA MET A 1 39.69 -19.49 -16.03
C MET A 1 38.60 -18.98 -16.97
N ASP A 2 38.30 -17.70 -17.19
CA ASP A 2 39.00 -16.43 -16.97
C ASP A 2 37.98 -15.31 -16.70
N ASN A 3 37.97 -14.74 -15.48
CA ASN A 3 37.18 -13.53 -15.19
C ASN A 3 38.02 -12.56 -14.34
N LYS A 4 39.30 -12.39 -14.70
CA LYS A 4 40.10 -11.29 -14.16
C LYS A 4 39.63 -10.01 -14.85
N ASN A 5 38.71 -9.30 -14.20
CA ASN A 5 38.43 -7.91 -14.56
C ASN A 5 39.69 -7.09 -14.25
N TYR A 6 40.28 -6.52 -15.30
CA TYR A 6 41.38 -5.57 -15.18
C TYR A 6 40.79 -4.15 -15.10
N TYR A 7 41.21 -3.39 -14.09
CA TYR A 7 40.79 -2.00 -13.86
C TYR A 7 41.92 -1.05 -14.24
N ASP A 8 41.61 -0.02 -15.03
CA ASP A 8 42.58 0.99 -15.43
C ASP A 8 42.78 2.00 -14.28
N PHE A 9 44.03 2.11 -13.78
CA PHE A 9 44.47 3.06 -12.76
C PHE A 9 45.33 4.15 -13.42
N PHE A 10 44.91 5.40 -13.26
CA PHE A 10 45.61 6.55 -13.82
C PHE A 10 46.44 7.26 -12.75
N PRO A 11 47.75 7.49 -12.97
CA PRO A 11 48.52 8.32 -12.06
C PRO A 11 47.99 9.76 -12.08
N ILE A 12 47.61 10.28 -10.92
CA ILE A 12 47.12 11.65 -10.75
C ILE A 12 48.24 12.64 -10.43
N GLY A 13 49.42 12.15 -10.05
CA GLY A 13 50.58 12.98 -9.71
C GLY A 13 51.84 12.16 -9.40
N ARG A 14 52.90 12.85 -8.95
CA ARG A 14 54.18 12.25 -8.56
C ARG A 14 54.75 12.88 -7.30
N VAL A 15 55.62 12.15 -6.60
CA VAL A 15 56.40 12.67 -5.48
C VAL A 15 57.69 13.33 -5.98
N GLU A 16 57.99 14.52 -5.48
CA GLU A 16 59.26 15.25 -5.64
C GLU A 16 59.83 15.61 -4.25
N ILE A 17 61.14 15.53 -4.09
CA ILE A 17 61.85 15.69 -2.81
C ILE A 17 62.93 16.78 -2.99
N GLU A 18 62.79 17.90 -2.29
CA GLU A 18 63.73 19.04 -2.30
C GLU A 18 63.97 19.52 -0.85
N ASP A 19 65.23 19.75 -0.44
CA ASP A 19 65.63 20.38 0.83
C ASP A 19 64.86 19.95 2.09
N ASN A 20 64.89 18.64 2.41
CA ASN A 20 64.21 18.04 3.57
C ASN A 20 62.67 18.19 3.61
N LYS A 21 62.05 18.67 2.53
CA LYS A 21 60.59 18.72 2.35
C LYS A 21 60.19 17.86 1.14
N SER A 22 59.15 17.05 1.32
CA SER A 22 58.59 16.26 0.22
C SER A 22 57.32 16.95 -0.28
N LYS A 23 57.14 17.01 -1.60
CA LYS A 23 55.96 17.58 -2.24
C LYS A 23 55.35 16.58 -3.21
N ILE A 24 54.02 16.50 -3.24
CA ILE A 24 53.28 15.78 -4.27
C ILE A 24 52.85 16.80 -5.31
N VAL A 25 53.27 16.60 -6.57
CA VAL A 25 52.87 17.41 -7.72
C VAL A 25 51.75 16.67 -8.46
N ILE A 26 50.56 17.25 -8.43
CA ILE A 26 49.35 16.73 -9.08
C ILE A 26 49.26 17.28 -10.51
N ASN A 27 48.87 16.41 -11.46
CA ASN A 27 48.70 16.81 -12.84
C ASN A 27 47.66 17.95 -12.93
N LYS A 28 47.92 18.94 -13.79
CA LYS A 28 47.12 20.17 -13.91
C LYS A 28 45.61 19.93 -14.07
N GLU A 29 45.22 18.84 -14.73
CA GLU A 29 43.82 18.46 -14.93
C GLU A 29 43.09 18.04 -13.63
N TYR A 30 43.83 17.58 -12.60
CA TYR A 30 43.27 17.16 -11.30
C TYR A 30 43.51 18.17 -10.17
N ALA A 31 44.21 19.28 -10.42
CA ALA A 31 44.59 20.25 -9.39
C ALA A 31 43.39 20.81 -8.60
N LYS A 32 42.26 21.08 -9.28
CA LYS A 32 40.99 21.51 -8.63
C LYS A 32 40.44 20.48 -7.64
N GLY A 33 40.84 19.22 -7.75
CA GLY A 33 40.49 18.15 -6.83
C GLY A 33 41.00 18.35 -5.40
N LEU A 34 42.02 19.19 -5.21
CA LEU A 34 42.61 19.51 -3.91
C LEU A 34 41.80 20.54 -3.11
N LYS A 35 40.76 21.14 -3.70
CA LYS A 35 39.97 22.21 -3.08
C LYS A 35 39.43 21.80 -1.71
N PHE A 36 39.76 22.60 -0.69
CA PHE A 36 39.43 22.38 0.74
C PHE A 36 40.12 21.19 1.41
N LEU A 37 41.06 20.50 0.75
CA LEU A 37 41.86 19.45 1.40
C LEU A 37 42.76 20.03 2.51
N SER A 38 43.14 21.30 2.42
CA SER A 38 43.96 22.03 3.41
C SER A 38 43.26 22.21 4.77
N LEU A 39 41.94 22.01 4.82
CA LEU A 39 41.19 22.03 6.07
C LEU A 39 41.38 20.75 6.90
N PHE A 40 41.90 19.68 6.29
CA PHE A 40 42.32 18.48 6.98
C PHE A 40 43.80 18.58 7.38
N SER A 41 44.12 18.10 8.58
CA SER A 41 45.51 18.00 9.05
C SER A 41 46.31 16.89 8.37
N HIS A 42 45.66 15.81 7.93
CA HIS A 42 46.28 14.60 7.43
C HIS A 42 45.52 14.06 6.22
N ALA A 43 46.23 13.37 5.33
CA ALA A 43 45.66 12.66 4.20
C ALA A 43 46.32 11.29 4.03
N ILE A 44 45.54 10.34 3.53
CA ILE A 44 45.98 9.01 3.12
C ILE A 44 46.34 9.07 1.64
N ILE A 45 47.57 8.73 1.32
CA ILE A 45 48.10 8.73 -0.04
C ILE A 45 48.14 7.30 -0.55
N ILE A 46 47.49 7.04 -1.68
CA ILE A 46 47.59 5.77 -2.40
C ILE A 46 48.62 5.91 -3.51
N TYR A 47 49.69 5.13 -3.44
CA TYR A 47 50.87 5.27 -4.30
C TYR A 47 51.47 3.92 -4.70
N SER A 48 52.33 3.93 -5.73
CA SER A 48 53.16 2.77 -6.10
C SER A 48 54.63 3.14 -6.03
N GLN A 49 55.45 2.31 -5.38
CA GLN A 49 56.90 2.49 -5.35
C GLN A 49 57.54 2.00 -6.64
N LYS A 50 58.38 2.82 -7.26
CA LYS A 50 59.02 2.52 -8.55
C LYS A 50 59.92 1.27 -8.55
N GLN A 51 60.35 0.79 -7.38
CA GLN A 51 61.35 -0.27 -7.20
C GLN A 51 60.83 -1.60 -6.62
N LYS A 52 59.56 -1.71 -6.19
CA LYS A 52 59.01 -2.99 -5.65
C LYS A 52 58.23 -3.75 -6.72
N SER A 53 58.68 -4.97 -7.06
CA SER A 53 58.11 -5.82 -8.12
C SER A 53 56.85 -6.60 -7.72
N ASN A 54 56.54 -6.72 -6.42
CA ASN A 54 55.58 -7.73 -5.93
C ASN A 54 54.26 -7.18 -5.37
N ASN A 55 54.03 -5.86 -5.33
CA ASN A 55 52.78 -5.29 -4.79
C ASN A 55 52.38 -4.00 -5.55
N PRO A 56 51.19 -3.93 -6.18
CA PRO A 56 50.90 -2.85 -7.14
C PRO A 56 50.59 -1.50 -6.46
N PHE A 57 50.09 -1.48 -5.22
CA PHE A 57 49.79 -0.24 -4.49
C PHE A 57 50.08 -0.36 -2.99
N SER A 58 50.44 0.75 -2.38
CA SER A 58 50.58 0.94 -0.94
C SER A 58 49.82 2.19 -0.51
N HIS A 59 49.53 2.30 0.78
CA HIS A 59 49.00 3.52 1.36
C HIS A 59 49.86 3.99 2.52
N ASN A 60 49.90 5.31 2.71
CA ASN A 60 50.53 5.91 3.88
C ASN A 60 49.82 7.19 4.27
N ILE A 61 49.81 7.49 5.57
CA ILE A 61 49.21 8.71 6.12
C ILE A 61 50.30 9.79 6.19
N ILE A 62 50.02 10.96 5.63
CA ILE A 62 50.91 12.13 5.68
C ILE A 62 50.27 13.27 6.45
N LYS A 63 51.08 14.05 7.17
CA LYS A 63 50.68 15.33 7.75
C LYS A 63 50.83 16.43 6.70
N ILE A 64 49.75 17.14 6.43
CA ILE A 64 49.69 18.20 5.42
C ILE A 64 50.32 19.47 6.04
N ILE A 65 51.34 20.03 5.40
CA ILE A 65 51.95 21.31 5.79
C ILE A 65 51.25 22.46 5.08
N SER A 66 51.13 22.36 3.77
CA SER A 66 50.51 23.38 2.91
C SER A 66 50.01 22.74 1.62
N ILE A 67 48.96 23.33 1.05
CA ILE A 67 48.42 22.94 -0.26
C ILE A 67 48.32 24.19 -1.13
N ASP A 68 48.94 24.14 -2.30
CA ASP A 68 48.71 25.12 -3.36
C ASP A 68 47.75 24.51 -4.39
N GLU A 69 46.47 24.89 -4.29
CA GLU A 69 45.42 24.39 -5.18
C GLU A 69 45.60 24.85 -6.64
N LYS A 70 46.27 25.98 -6.88
CA LYS A 70 46.48 26.53 -8.24
C LYS A 70 47.67 25.85 -8.91
N ALA A 71 48.75 25.60 -8.17
CA ALA A 71 49.92 24.89 -8.65
C ALA A 71 49.76 23.36 -8.62
N GLY A 72 48.77 22.84 -7.88
CA GLY A 72 48.55 21.40 -7.73
C GLY A 72 49.56 20.74 -6.80
N ILE A 73 50.07 21.46 -5.78
CA ILE A 73 51.16 21.00 -4.93
C ILE A 73 50.66 20.71 -3.52
N VAL A 74 50.98 19.54 -2.98
CA VAL A 74 50.75 19.17 -1.57
C VAL A 74 52.09 18.97 -0.88
N SER A 75 52.44 19.84 0.08
CA SER A 75 53.70 19.76 0.82
C SER A 75 53.52 19.02 2.15
N PHE A 76 54.47 18.13 2.47
CA PHE A 76 54.44 17.31 3.69
C PHE A 76 55.85 17.04 4.23
N ASN A 77 55.92 16.59 5.49
CA ASN A 77 57.21 16.25 6.12
C ASN A 77 57.85 15.06 5.41
N LYS A 78 59.18 15.07 5.31
CA LYS A 78 59.93 13.95 4.72
C LYS A 78 59.54 12.64 5.38
N SER A 79 59.09 11.68 4.58
CA SER A 79 58.60 10.39 5.02
C SER A 79 59.48 9.29 4.42
N PRO A 80 59.96 8.32 5.21
CA PRO A 80 60.87 7.26 4.74
C PRO A 80 60.19 6.28 3.75
N TYR A 81 58.90 6.45 3.48
CA TYR A 81 58.09 5.55 2.69
C TYR A 81 57.90 5.97 1.22
N PHE A 82 58.27 7.22 0.87
CA PHE A 82 58.21 7.74 -0.50
C PHE A 82 59.60 7.93 -1.09
N LEU A 83 59.76 7.59 -2.36
CA LEU A 83 60.96 7.83 -3.15
C LEU A 83 60.70 8.88 -4.24
N GLU A 84 61.77 9.52 -4.70
CA GLU A 84 61.73 10.50 -5.79
C GLU A 84 61.09 9.87 -7.05
N GLY A 85 60.02 10.50 -7.54
CA GLY A 85 59.31 10.07 -8.75
C GLY A 85 58.33 8.91 -8.56
N ASP A 86 57.94 8.57 -7.32
CA ASP A 86 56.84 7.63 -7.05
C ASP A 86 55.50 8.17 -7.59
N PHE A 87 54.68 7.29 -8.16
CA PHE A 87 53.38 7.66 -8.73
C PHE A 87 52.27 7.68 -7.68
N ILE A 88 51.46 8.73 -7.70
CA ILE A 88 50.28 8.89 -6.84
C ILE A 88 49.03 8.54 -7.65
N TYR A 89 48.12 7.75 -7.05
CA TYR A 89 46.88 7.30 -7.70
C TYR A 89 45.62 7.86 -7.03
N ASP A 90 45.63 8.11 -5.73
CA ASP A 90 44.51 8.77 -5.05
C ASP A 90 45.00 9.47 -3.78
N ILE A 91 44.26 10.50 -3.40
CA ILE A 91 44.45 11.22 -2.13
C ILE A 91 43.10 11.19 -1.41
N LYS A 92 43.10 10.65 -0.20
CA LYS A 92 41.91 10.59 0.66
C LYS A 92 42.15 11.45 1.91
N PRO A 93 41.19 12.26 2.36
CA PRO A 93 41.33 12.95 3.63
C PRO A 93 41.30 11.93 4.77
N TYR A 94 42.02 12.21 5.85
CA TYR A 94 41.97 11.36 7.03
C TYR A 94 40.66 11.58 7.80
N PHE A 95 39.87 10.52 7.95
CA PHE A 95 38.66 10.50 8.78
C PHE A 95 38.90 9.65 10.03
N PRO A 96 38.81 10.22 11.24
CA PRO A 96 39.07 9.49 12.48
C PRO A 96 38.22 8.22 12.64
N CYS A 97 36.94 8.27 12.27
CA CYS A 97 36.03 7.12 12.33
C CYS A 97 36.34 6.00 11.34
N GLU A 98 37.18 6.20 10.33
CA GLU A 98 37.56 5.12 9.40
C GLU A 98 38.83 4.39 9.86
N ASP A 99 39.66 5.09 10.63
CA ASP A 99 41.02 4.67 10.94
C ASP A 99 41.30 4.55 12.43
N ARG A 100 40.36 4.85 13.33
CA ARG A 100 40.43 4.55 14.76
C ARG A 100 39.41 3.50 15.13
N VAL A 101 39.87 2.34 15.58
CA VAL A 101 39.00 1.24 16.02
C VAL A 101 39.22 0.96 17.50
N LYS A 102 38.13 0.73 18.24
CA LYS A 102 38.18 0.33 19.65
C LYS A 102 38.61 -1.14 19.76
N ASP A 103 39.30 -1.48 20.85
CA ASP A 103 39.61 -2.88 21.22
C ASP A 103 40.35 -3.68 20.12
N CYS A 104 41.21 -3.02 19.34
CA CYS A 104 42.00 -3.67 18.32
C CYS A 104 43.12 -4.52 18.94
N SER A 105 43.04 -5.85 18.75
CA SER A 105 44.13 -6.77 19.01
C SER A 105 45.03 -6.94 17.79
N VAL A 106 46.34 -6.82 18.00
CA VAL A 106 47.40 -7.16 17.04
C VAL A 106 48.34 -8.19 17.69
N PRO A 107 48.96 -9.10 16.93
CA PRO A 107 49.94 -10.05 17.49
C PRO A 107 51.13 -9.33 18.13
N GLU A 108 51.67 -9.85 19.23
CA GLU A 108 52.90 -9.32 19.86
C GLU A 108 54.07 -9.45 18.88
N ILE A 109 54.67 -8.32 18.49
CA ILE A 109 55.86 -8.28 17.65
C ILE A 109 57.06 -8.07 18.58
N GLU A 110 58.01 -9.01 18.60
CA GLU A 110 59.27 -8.86 19.34
C GLU A 110 59.99 -7.56 18.92
N GLN A 111 60.16 -6.64 19.87
CA GLN A 111 60.89 -5.38 19.66
C GLN A 111 62.37 -5.69 19.43
N GLY A 112 62.88 -5.40 18.22
CA GLY A 112 64.33 -5.43 17.96
C GLY A 112 64.79 -5.94 16.59
N LYS A 113 63.89 -6.40 15.71
CA LYS A 113 64.25 -6.67 14.31
C LYS A 113 63.64 -5.64 13.39
N ASP A 114 64.51 -5.02 12.59
CA ASP A 114 64.17 -4.11 11.51
C ASP A 114 62.96 -4.59 10.70
N ARG A 115 62.10 -3.62 10.34
CA ARG A 115 60.88 -3.75 9.53
C ARG A 115 61.08 -4.67 8.31
N GLN A 116 60.83 -5.97 8.46
CA GLN A 116 60.67 -6.91 7.35
C GLN A 116 59.37 -7.72 7.54
N ILE A 117 58.23 -7.07 7.33
CA ILE A 117 56.97 -7.76 6.96
C ILE A 117 57.03 -8.21 5.46
N ASP A 118 58.20 -8.13 4.83
CA ASP A 118 58.44 -8.45 3.41
C ASP A 118 59.06 -9.85 3.17
N LYS A 119 59.03 -10.80 4.12
CA LYS A 119 59.57 -12.16 3.87
C LYS A 119 58.67 -13.29 4.33
N ILE A 120 57.53 -13.46 3.65
CA ILE A 120 57.11 -14.81 3.26
C ILE A 120 57.64 -14.99 1.84
N LYS A 121 58.50 -16.01 1.63
CA LYS A 121 59.04 -16.33 0.30
C LYS A 121 57.89 -16.72 -0.63
N VAL A 122 57.44 -15.75 -1.42
CA VAL A 122 56.57 -15.97 -2.57
C VAL A 122 57.32 -16.89 -3.52
N LYS A 123 56.73 -18.05 -3.88
CA LYS A 123 57.35 -18.99 -4.85
C LYS A 123 57.52 -18.27 -6.19
N LYS A 124 58.55 -18.61 -6.96
CA LYS A 124 58.85 -18.00 -8.28
C LYS A 124 57.69 -18.10 -9.30
N GLU A 125 56.70 -18.95 -9.06
CA GLU A 125 55.50 -19.09 -9.89
C GLU A 125 54.40 -18.07 -9.55
N ASP A 126 54.55 -17.32 -8.47
CA ASP A 126 53.66 -16.25 -8.00
C ASP A 126 54.16 -14.84 -8.43
N GLU A 127 54.71 -14.72 -9.64
CA GLU A 127 54.87 -13.42 -10.33
C GLU A 127 53.47 -12.87 -10.67
N ARG A 128 52.76 -12.36 -9.66
CA ARG A 128 51.51 -11.63 -9.85
C ARG A 128 51.82 -10.28 -10.50
N LEU A 129 51.69 -10.27 -11.83
CA LEU A 129 51.23 -9.14 -12.64
C LEU A 129 51.99 -7.83 -12.42
N LEU A 130 53.23 -7.77 -12.93
CA LEU A 130 53.64 -6.58 -13.66
C LEU A 130 52.58 -6.31 -14.73
N VAL A 131 51.82 -5.22 -14.60
CA VAL A 131 51.09 -4.68 -15.76
C VAL A 131 51.79 -3.42 -16.23
N PRO A 132 52.60 -3.53 -17.29
CA PRO A 132 52.89 -2.37 -18.13
C PRO A 132 51.55 -1.75 -18.54
N ASN A 133 51.39 -0.43 -18.38
CA ASN A 133 50.22 0.37 -18.78
C ASN A 133 49.11 0.61 -17.72
N GLY A 134 49.36 0.40 -16.43
CA GLY A 134 48.46 0.91 -15.38
C GLY A 134 47.12 0.17 -15.26
N LYS A 135 47.11 -1.17 -15.37
CA LYS A 135 45.90 -1.98 -15.08
C LYS A 135 46.09 -2.89 -13.87
N VAL A 136 45.01 -3.15 -13.13
CA VAL A 136 45.03 -3.86 -11.84
C VAL A 136 43.96 -4.94 -11.84
N SER A 137 44.31 -6.18 -11.48
CA SER A 137 43.35 -7.27 -11.34
C SER A 137 42.80 -7.35 -9.92
N SER A 138 41.50 -7.58 -9.76
CA SER A 138 40.92 -7.89 -8.44
C SER A 138 41.41 -9.24 -7.90
N ILE A 139 41.74 -9.30 -6.61
CA ILE A 139 42.09 -10.54 -5.89
C ILE A 139 40.84 -11.36 -5.49
N GLY A 140 39.65 -10.75 -5.56
CA GLY A 140 38.40 -11.36 -5.15
C GLY A 140 37.19 -10.45 -5.38
N ASN A 141 36.05 -10.81 -4.80
CA ASN A 141 34.88 -9.94 -4.68
C ASN A 141 34.37 -9.90 -3.23
N ILE A 142 33.83 -8.76 -2.85
CA ILE A 142 33.03 -8.59 -1.63
C ILE A 142 31.60 -9.05 -1.94
N ARG A 143 31.11 -10.02 -1.18
CA ARG A 143 29.76 -10.60 -1.30
C ARG A 143 28.92 -10.24 -0.09
N LYS A 144 27.68 -9.81 -0.32
CA LYS A 144 26.68 -9.55 0.71
C LYS A 144 25.62 -10.64 0.71
N ILE A 145 25.69 -11.56 1.66
CA ILE A 145 24.79 -12.72 1.76
C ILE A 145 23.99 -12.59 3.05
N LYS A 146 22.66 -12.52 2.95
CA LYS A 146 21.74 -12.36 4.10
C LYS A 146 22.09 -11.19 5.05
N GLY A 147 22.67 -10.11 4.51
CA GLY A 147 23.08 -8.94 5.29
C GLY A 147 24.51 -8.98 5.82
N GLU A 148 25.20 -10.11 5.70
CA GLU A 148 26.59 -10.28 6.14
C GLU A 148 27.58 -10.12 4.98
N PHE A 149 28.81 -9.68 5.27
CA PHE A 149 29.84 -9.39 4.27
C PHE A 149 30.94 -10.45 4.28
N PHE A 150 31.27 -10.92 3.08
CA PHE A 150 32.29 -11.94 2.84
C PHE A 150 33.28 -11.45 1.79
N LEU A 151 34.58 -11.45 2.12
CA LEU A 151 35.67 -11.27 1.16
C LEU A 151 35.93 -12.63 0.49
N GLN A 152 35.37 -12.86 -0.69
CA GLN A 152 35.63 -14.05 -1.49
C GLN A 152 36.90 -13.83 -2.30
N LEU A 153 37.97 -14.55 -1.95
CA LEU A 153 39.23 -14.51 -2.70
C LEU A 153 39.17 -15.51 -3.86
N TYR A 154 39.80 -15.15 -4.99
CA TYR A 154 39.88 -16.03 -6.16
C TYR A 154 40.99 -17.07 -6.01
N ASN A 155 42.21 -16.65 -5.64
CA ASN A 155 43.42 -17.49 -5.55
C ASN A 155 44.30 -17.12 -4.32
N ASN A 156 45.15 -18.04 -3.85
CA ASN A 156 46.11 -17.91 -2.74
C ASN A 156 45.46 -17.54 -1.38
N THR A 157 44.28 -18.11 -1.11
CA THR A 157 43.52 -17.93 0.14
C THR A 157 44.32 -18.27 1.39
N GLU A 158 45.10 -19.35 1.38
CA GLU A 158 45.91 -19.81 2.52
C GLU A 158 46.96 -18.77 2.94
N MET A 159 47.64 -18.15 1.97
CA MET A 159 48.61 -17.07 2.24
C MET A 159 47.97 -15.88 2.95
N TYR A 160 46.76 -15.48 2.55
CA TYR A 160 46.04 -14.38 3.20
C TYR A 160 45.55 -14.77 4.59
N PHE A 161 45.11 -16.02 4.81
CA PHE A 161 44.70 -16.49 6.13
C PHE A 161 45.87 -16.54 7.10
N GLU A 162 47.05 -16.99 6.67
CA GLU A 162 48.26 -16.98 7.50
C GLU A 162 48.70 -15.55 7.81
N ARG A 163 48.74 -14.66 6.80
CA ARG A 163 49.17 -13.27 6.97
C ARG A 163 48.27 -12.45 7.89
N LEU A 164 46.98 -12.76 7.92
CA LEU A 164 45.96 -12.04 8.69
C LEU A 164 45.64 -12.72 10.03
N SER A 165 46.21 -13.91 10.29
CA SER A 165 46.00 -14.64 11.53
C SER A 165 46.49 -13.82 12.73
N GLY A 166 45.64 -13.68 13.75
CA GLY A 166 45.95 -12.94 14.98
C GLY A 166 45.67 -11.42 14.92
N TYR A 167 45.33 -10.87 13.76
CA TYR A 167 44.83 -9.49 13.66
C TYR A 167 43.31 -9.47 13.82
N SER A 168 42.81 -8.57 14.66
CA SER A 168 41.36 -8.34 14.81
C SER A 168 40.74 -7.59 13.63
N HIS A 169 41.51 -6.71 12.99
CA HIS A 169 41.04 -5.77 11.97
C HIS A 169 41.95 -5.75 10.75
N ILE A 170 41.35 -5.44 9.60
CA ILE A 170 42.03 -5.33 8.30
C ILE A 170 41.59 -4.09 7.55
N ARG A 171 42.48 -3.58 6.71
CA ARG A 171 42.21 -2.53 5.73
C ARG A 171 41.97 -3.16 4.36
N ILE A 172 40.89 -2.75 3.72
CA ILE A 172 40.38 -3.36 2.50
C ILE A 172 40.38 -2.29 1.40
N PHE A 173 41.10 -2.56 0.32
CA PHE A 173 41.00 -1.82 -0.93
C PHE A 173 39.98 -2.48 -1.84
N TRP A 174 39.01 -1.69 -2.30
CA TRP A 174 37.96 -2.18 -3.18
C TRP A 174 37.56 -1.10 -4.19
N TRP A 175 36.89 -1.54 -5.26
CA TRP A 175 36.65 -0.72 -6.45
C TRP A 175 35.17 -0.43 -6.66
N PHE A 176 34.80 0.84 -6.84
CA PHE A 176 33.44 1.26 -7.17
C PHE A 176 33.14 1.04 -8.67
N ASN A 177 32.93 -0.21 -9.05
CA ASN A 177 32.53 -0.64 -10.40
C ASN A 177 31.36 0.16 -10.99
N GLY A 178 30.36 0.57 -10.21
CA GLY A 178 29.22 1.38 -10.69
C GLY A 178 29.59 2.81 -11.14
N PHE A 179 30.72 3.34 -10.64
CA PHE A 179 31.21 4.69 -10.93
C PHE A 179 32.41 4.71 -11.89
N ASP A 180 32.80 3.53 -12.38
CA ASP A 180 33.86 3.34 -13.37
C ASP A 180 33.39 3.71 -14.79
N LYS A 181 33.08 4.99 -15.00
CA LYS A 181 32.66 5.56 -16.29
C LYS A 181 33.46 6.82 -16.57
N ASN A 182 33.88 7.03 -17.81
CA ASN A 182 34.69 8.19 -18.23
C ASN A 182 34.13 9.55 -17.76
N LYS A 183 32.81 9.72 -17.75
CA LYS A 183 32.16 10.96 -17.28
C LYS A 183 32.37 11.23 -15.78
N TYR A 184 32.49 10.20 -14.96
CA TYR A 184 32.68 10.31 -13.51
C TYR A 184 34.16 10.45 -13.14
N ARG A 185 35.04 9.77 -13.88
CA ARG A 185 36.50 9.84 -13.69
C ARG A 185 37.11 11.23 -13.93
N ARG A 186 36.45 12.08 -14.73
CA ARG A 186 36.94 13.44 -15.06
C ARG A 186 36.45 14.53 -14.10
N ILE A 187 35.60 14.21 -13.13
CA ILE A 187 35.05 15.19 -12.19
C ILE A 187 36.08 15.47 -11.10
N THR A 188 36.38 16.75 -10.89
CA THR A 188 37.36 17.21 -9.89
C THR A 188 36.73 17.93 -8.70
N GLU A 189 35.47 18.35 -8.78
CA GLU A 189 34.74 18.97 -7.67
C GLU A 189 33.32 18.43 -7.58
N GLY A 190 32.79 18.34 -6.37
CA GLY A 190 31.43 17.87 -6.10
C GLY A 190 30.83 18.58 -4.90
N GLN A 191 29.50 18.52 -4.79
CA GLN A 191 28.78 18.96 -3.60
C GLN A 191 28.66 17.78 -2.63
N PRO A 192 29.27 17.82 -1.44
CA PRO A 192 29.13 16.76 -0.45
C PRO A 192 27.67 16.66 0.05
N PRO A 193 27.18 15.46 0.40
CA PRO A 193 25.85 15.27 0.96
C PRO A 193 25.80 15.61 2.45
N TYR A 194 26.47 16.69 2.88
CA TYR A 194 26.51 17.14 4.26
C TYR A 194 25.91 18.55 4.35
N GLU A 195 25.06 18.77 5.34
CA GLU A 195 24.40 20.06 5.57
C GLU A 195 25.45 21.16 5.78
N ASN A 196 25.31 22.29 5.08
CA ASN A 196 26.25 23.41 5.07
C ASN A 196 27.67 23.13 4.55
N ALA A 197 27.96 21.94 3.99
CA ALA A 197 29.27 21.70 3.38
C ALA A 197 29.41 22.50 2.07
N PRO A 198 30.52 23.23 1.86
CA PRO A 198 30.75 23.93 0.61
C PRO A 198 31.07 22.93 -0.51
N ARG A 199 31.05 23.38 -1.76
CA ARG A 199 31.49 22.58 -2.90
C ARG A 199 32.99 22.29 -2.81
N THR A 200 33.35 21.05 -2.50
CA THR A 200 34.73 20.60 -2.26
C THR A 200 35.34 19.90 -3.47
N GLY A 201 36.66 19.83 -3.50
CA GLY A 201 37.38 18.96 -4.42
C GLY A 201 37.09 17.48 -4.11
N VAL A 202 37.17 16.62 -5.13
CA VAL A 202 36.90 15.17 -4.96
C VAL A 202 37.85 14.50 -3.96
N PHE A 203 39.09 14.98 -3.83
CA PHE A 203 40.07 14.45 -2.87
C PHE A 203 39.81 14.93 -1.43
N ALA A 204 38.95 15.94 -1.23
CA ALA A 204 38.54 16.44 0.08
C ALA A 204 37.18 15.86 0.56
N SER A 205 36.72 14.75 -0.05
CA SER A 205 35.41 14.15 0.25
C SER A 205 35.41 12.61 0.13
N ARG A 206 34.34 11.96 0.63
CA ARG A 206 34.06 10.53 0.43
C ARG A 206 33.34 10.23 -0.91
N SER A 207 33.40 11.14 -1.88
CA SER A 207 32.74 10.95 -3.18
C SER A 207 33.25 9.68 -3.89
N PRO A 208 32.35 8.81 -4.41
CA PRO A 208 32.72 7.68 -5.26
C PRO A 208 33.08 8.13 -6.69
N VAL A 209 32.76 9.38 -7.05
CA VAL A 209 33.11 10.02 -8.32
C VAL A 209 34.50 10.67 -8.15
N ARG A 210 35.53 10.04 -8.71
CA ARG A 210 36.96 10.44 -8.65
C ARG A 210 37.76 9.79 -9.80
N PRO A 211 38.98 10.27 -10.13
CA PRO A 211 39.79 9.74 -11.25
C PRO A 211 40.00 8.23 -11.22
N ASN A 212 40.34 7.70 -10.04
CA ASN A 212 40.37 6.27 -9.76
C ASN A 212 39.29 5.97 -8.71
N PRO A 213 38.20 5.25 -9.05
CA PRO A 213 37.07 4.98 -8.15
C PRO A 213 37.41 3.91 -7.09
N ILE A 214 38.53 4.09 -6.40
CA ILE A 214 39.04 3.23 -5.33
C ILE A 214 38.49 3.70 -3.98
N ALA A 215 38.20 2.75 -3.10
CA ALA A 215 37.85 2.97 -1.71
C ALA A 215 38.80 2.20 -0.79
N LEU A 216 38.97 2.74 0.41
CA LEU A 216 39.75 2.15 1.49
C LEU A 216 38.84 2.12 2.71
N THR A 217 38.69 0.96 3.35
CA THR A 217 37.83 0.79 4.51
C THR A 217 38.49 -0.13 5.52
N THR A 218 38.36 0.16 6.81
CA THR A 218 38.80 -0.71 7.90
C THR A 218 37.62 -1.57 8.36
N ALA A 219 37.83 -2.87 8.54
CA ALA A 219 36.80 -3.80 8.97
C ALA A 219 37.34 -4.87 9.91
N ARG A 220 36.50 -5.36 10.81
CA ARG A 220 36.81 -6.45 11.74
C ARG A 220 36.73 -7.79 11.04
N ILE A 221 37.68 -8.68 11.32
CA ILE A 221 37.59 -10.07 10.92
C ILE A 221 36.66 -10.79 11.90
N ILE A 222 35.56 -11.35 11.39
CA ILE A 222 34.62 -12.14 12.19
C ILE A 222 35.02 -13.61 12.15
N ASN A 223 35.30 -14.15 10.96
CA ASN A 223 35.66 -15.56 10.80
C ASN A 223 36.41 -15.82 9.49
N PHE A 224 37.29 -16.82 9.49
CA PHE A 224 37.93 -17.36 8.29
C PHE A 224 37.22 -18.65 7.84
N ASP A 225 36.48 -18.59 6.74
CA ASP A 225 35.90 -19.78 6.11
C ASP A 225 36.92 -20.41 5.17
N LYS A 226 37.76 -21.28 5.74
CA LYS A 226 38.81 -21.98 5.01
C LYS A 226 38.28 -22.93 3.93
N LYS A 227 37.05 -23.45 4.08
CA LYS A 227 36.46 -24.40 3.11
C LYS A 227 36.01 -23.70 1.83
N LEU A 228 35.47 -22.49 1.95
CA LEU A 228 34.97 -21.71 0.81
C LEU A 228 35.95 -20.63 0.32
N GLY A 229 37.10 -20.48 0.97
CA GLY A 229 38.10 -19.48 0.61
C GLY A 229 37.61 -18.04 0.84
N ARG A 230 36.85 -17.81 1.92
CA ARG A 230 36.22 -16.51 2.23
C ARG A 230 36.62 -16.02 3.62
N ILE A 231 36.68 -14.70 3.79
CA ILE A 231 36.82 -14.05 5.10
C ILE A 231 35.50 -13.34 5.42
N LYS A 232 34.83 -13.74 6.49
CA LYS A 232 33.66 -13.01 7.02
C LYS A 232 34.16 -11.78 7.75
N VAL A 233 33.64 -10.61 7.40
CA VAL A 233 34.05 -9.33 7.97
C VAL A 233 32.85 -8.53 8.48
N SER A 234 33.10 -7.52 9.31
CA SER A 234 32.09 -6.54 9.72
C SER A 234 31.52 -5.79 8.51
N ASN A 235 30.43 -5.04 8.74
CA ASN A 235 29.71 -4.32 7.69
C ASN A 235 30.63 -3.41 6.85
N LEU A 236 30.39 -3.36 5.54
CA LEU A 236 31.14 -2.54 4.58
C LEU A 236 30.18 -1.65 3.78
N ASP A 237 30.61 -0.43 3.48
CA ASP A 237 29.86 0.54 2.67
C ASP A 237 29.93 0.24 1.16
N CYS A 238 29.73 -1.02 0.74
CA CYS A 238 29.80 -1.44 -0.66
C CYS A 238 28.60 -2.28 -1.12
N PHE A 239 28.38 -2.36 -2.43
CA PHE A 239 27.34 -3.20 -3.02
C PHE A 239 27.72 -4.68 -3.01
N ASP A 240 26.74 -5.59 -3.18
CA ASP A 240 27.06 -6.99 -3.44
C ASP A 240 27.88 -7.14 -4.72
N ASN A 241 28.78 -8.11 -4.73
CA ASN A 241 29.69 -8.42 -5.82
C ASN A 241 30.63 -7.26 -6.19
N THR A 242 31.07 -6.48 -5.19
CA THR A 242 32.02 -5.38 -5.37
C THR A 242 33.45 -5.94 -5.55
N PRO A 243 34.23 -5.50 -6.56
CA PRO A 243 35.58 -6.00 -6.77
C PRO A 243 36.52 -5.66 -5.62
N LEU A 244 37.21 -6.67 -5.10
CA LEU A 244 38.21 -6.56 -4.05
C LEU A 244 39.60 -6.46 -4.69
N ILE A 245 40.34 -5.38 -4.38
CA ILE A 245 41.65 -5.09 -4.97
C ILE A 245 42.78 -5.62 -4.10
N GLU A 246 42.80 -5.32 -2.80
CA GLU A 246 43.85 -5.78 -1.88
C GLU A 246 43.39 -5.78 -0.42
N ILE A 247 44.03 -6.58 0.45
CA ILE A 247 43.80 -6.62 1.90
C ILE A 247 45.12 -6.39 2.65
N PHE A 248 45.10 -5.51 3.66
CA PHE A 248 46.23 -5.23 4.55
C PHE A 248 45.85 -5.47 6.01
N PRO A 249 46.77 -5.92 6.87
CA PRO A 249 46.55 -5.89 8.31
C PRO A 249 46.42 -4.44 8.80
N TYR A 250 45.51 -4.19 9.74
CA TYR A 250 45.40 -2.89 10.40
C TYR A 250 46.30 -2.85 11.64
N ILE A 251 47.17 -1.84 11.73
CA ILE A 251 48.16 -1.68 12.80
C ILE A 251 47.98 -0.31 13.45
N PRO A 252 47.39 -0.23 14.66
CA PRO A 252 47.09 1.03 15.33
C PRO A 252 48.27 2.02 15.40
N ALA A 253 49.49 1.53 15.67
CA ALA A 253 50.68 2.38 15.81
C ALA A 253 51.08 3.13 14.52
N ILE A 254 50.61 2.67 13.35
CA ILE A 254 50.94 3.24 12.04
C ILE A 254 49.70 3.90 11.42
N ASP A 255 48.53 3.30 11.61
CA ASP A 255 47.28 3.72 10.97
C ASP A 255 46.47 4.74 11.79
N GLN A 256 46.73 4.90 13.10
CA GLN A 256 46.02 5.87 13.95
C GLN A 256 46.82 7.17 14.13
N ILE A 257 46.13 8.30 13.95
CA ILE A 257 46.66 9.62 14.25
C ILE A 257 45.93 10.18 15.47
N TRP A 258 46.68 10.55 16.50
CA TRP A 258 46.14 11.07 17.76
C TRP A 258 45.78 12.56 17.69
N ASP A 259 46.62 13.35 17.03
CA ASP A 259 46.48 14.80 16.86
C ASP A 259 46.02 15.11 15.42
N PHE A 260 44.72 15.36 15.23
CA PHE A 260 44.13 15.63 13.92
C PHE A 260 43.15 16.82 13.97
N LYS A 261 43.00 17.47 12.82
CA LYS A 261 42.00 18.49 12.51
C LYS A 261 41.19 18.06 11.29
N VAL A 262 39.86 18.20 11.38
CA VAL A 262 38.89 18.04 10.28
C VAL A 262 38.08 19.35 10.10
N PRO A 263 37.47 19.58 8.93
CA PRO A 263 36.59 20.73 8.71
C PRO A 263 35.43 20.81 9.71
N GLU A 264 34.95 22.03 10.01
CA GLU A 264 33.87 22.28 10.98
C GLU A 264 32.55 21.57 10.62
N TRP A 265 32.21 21.49 9.33
CA TRP A 265 31.01 20.77 8.88
C TRP A 265 31.11 19.24 9.05
N LEU A 266 32.25 18.71 9.48
CA LEU A 266 32.46 17.31 9.87
C LEU A 266 32.68 17.15 11.38
N SER A 267 32.50 18.20 12.18
CA SER A 267 32.66 18.17 13.64
C SER A 267 31.72 17.19 14.35
N HIS A 268 30.58 16.85 13.72
CA HIS A 268 29.59 15.90 14.21
C HIS A 268 29.99 14.42 13.98
N TRP A 269 31.08 14.15 13.24
CA TRP A 269 31.49 12.78 12.96
C TRP A 269 32.12 12.11 14.19
N PRO A 270 31.81 10.82 14.44
CA PRO A 270 32.39 10.10 15.57
C PRO A 270 33.92 10.02 15.43
N GLN A 271 34.62 10.00 16.56
CA GLN A 271 36.08 9.87 16.55
C GLN A 271 36.57 8.42 16.43
N TRP A 272 35.68 7.45 16.63
CA TRP A 272 35.98 6.02 16.65
C TRP A 272 35.01 5.29 15.73
N LEU A 273 35.51 4.32 14.97
CA LEU A 273 34.72 3.28 14.34
C LEU A 273 34.15 2.39 15.44
N ASP A 274 32.82 2.33 15.56
CA ASP A 274 32.13 1.42 16.45
C ASP A 274 31.48 0.30 15.64
N ASP A 275 32.21 -0.79 15.49
CA ASP A 275 31.82 -1.98 14.74
C ASP A 275 31.02 -2.99 15.59
N SER A 276 30.81 -2.69 16.88
CA SER A 276 30.03 -3.52 17.81
C SER A 276 28.51 -3.50 17.57
N ILE A 277 28.05 -2.68 16.63
CA ILE A 277 26.62 -2.36 16.45
C ILE A 277 25.79 -3.49 15.79
N MET A 278 26.37 -4.61 15.34
CA MET A 278 25.58 -5.67 14.70
C MET A 278 26.01 -7.09 15.03
N ASP A 279 25.54 -7.58 16.17
CA ASP A 279 25.38 -9.01 16.46
C ASP A 279 23.94 -9.39 16.90
N ILE A 280 22.93 -8.57 16.60
CA ILE A 280 21.55 -8.84 17.03
C ILE A 280 20.59 -8.75 15.84
N SER A 281 20.62 -9.77 15.00
CA SER A 281 19.46 -10.22 14.24
C SER A 281 18.73 -11.26 15.08
N GLY A 282 17.63 -10.87 15.74
CA GLY A 282 16.69 -11.86 16.25
C GLY A 282 15.88 -11.49 17.49
N ASP A 283 16.40 -10.67 18.41
CA ASP A 283 15.71 -10.48 19.68
C ASP A 283 14.95 -9.16 19.75
N GLU A 284 13.69 -9.25 20.20
CA GLU A 284 12.87 -8.09 20.57
C GLU A 284 13.65 -7.24 21.58
N ILE A 285 14.00 -6.02 21.19
CA ILE A 285 14.57 -5.04 22.12
C ILE A 285 13.49 -4.73 23.14
N SER A 286 13.63 -5.30 24.34
CA SER A 286 12.75 -5.00 25.47
C SER A 286 12.88 -3.52 25.81
N LEU A 287 11.77 -2.78 25.74
CA LEU A 287 11.72 -1.39 26.18
C LEU A 287 12.10 -1.35 27.66
N LYS A 288 13.09 -0.53 28.00
CA LYS A 288 13.49 -0.33 29.39
C LYS A 288 12.71 0.86 29.96
N PRO A 289 12.15 0.74 31.18
CA PRO A 289 11.43 1.83 31.82
C PRO A 289 12.34 3.05 31.97
N SER A 290 11.74 4.24 31.96
CA SER A 290 12.48 5.48 32.10
C SER A 290 13.16 5.58 33.47
N SER A 291 14.36 6.14 33.51
CA SER A 291 15.07 6.51 34.74
C SER A 291 14.22 7.38 35.68
N LEU A 292 13.23 8.12 35.15
CA LEU A 292 12.27 8.92 35.93
C LEU A 292 11.25 8.07 36.72
N GLU A 293 10.93 6.85 36.29
CA GLU A 293 10.05 5.96 37.06
C GLU A 293 10.75 5.41 38.30
N THR A 294 12.06 5.20 38.23
CA THR A 294 12.90 4.84 39.38
C THR A 294 12.88 5.92 40.46
N ILE A 295 12.86 7.21 40.05
CA ILE A 295 12.77 8.37 40.97
C ILE A 295 11.44 8.40 41.73
N LYS A 296 10.33 7.92 41.16
CA LYS A 296 9.01 7.98 41.80
C LYS A 296 8.97 7.33 43.19
N LYS A 297 9.85 6.36 43.47
CA LYS A 297 9.99 5.73 44.80
C LYS A 297 10.40 6.71 45.91
N TYR A 298 11.02 7.83 45.55
CA TYR A 298 11.61 8.81 46.47
C TYR A 298 10.91 10.18 46.42
N LEU A 299 9.82 10.31 45.63
CA LEU A 299 8.99 11.51 45.60
C LEU A 299 7.98 11.46 46.75
N LYS A 300 7.67 12.61 47.36
CA LYS A 300 6.56 12.71 48.32
C LYS A 300 5.23 12.36 47.64
N SER A 301 4.40 11.52 48.27
CA SER A 301 3.06 11.18 47.80
C SER A 301 2.11 12.34 48.05
N ASP A 302 1.88 13.17 47.04
CA ASP A 302 0.75 14.10 47.02
C ASP A 302 -0.51 13.37 46.53
N ASP A 303 -1.18 12.68 47.47
CA ASP A 303 -2.53 12.19 47.26
C ASP A 303 -3.51 13.38 47.37
N LYS A 304 -3.78 14.01 46.22
CA LYS A 304 -5.03 14.74 46.01
C LYS A 304 -5.84 14.05 44.94
N THR A 305 -6.66 13.10 45.37
CA THR A 305 -7.82 12.61 44.61
C THR A 305 -8.80 13.75 44.41
N ILE A 306 -8.69 14.44 43.28
CA ILE A 306 -9.71 15.38 42.82
C ILE A 306 -10.70 14.60 41.96
N ASN A 307 -11.95 14.61 42.40
CA ASN A 307 -13.09 14.05 41.68
C ASN A 307 -13.25 14.82 40.34
N ARG A 308 -12.88 14.20 39.21
CA ARG A 308 -12.91 14.81 37.86
C ARG A 308 -14.08 14.27 37.03
N GLU A 309 -15.28 14.24 37.60
CA GLU A 309 -16.50 14.14 36.80
C GLU A 309 -16.75 15.50 36.14
N ASN A 310 -16.95 15.52 34.81
CA ASN A 310 -17.20 16.69 33.95
C ASN A 310 -16.02 17.28 33.13
N PHE A 311 -15.10 16.46 32.61
CA PHE A 311 -14.13 16.92 31.58
C PHE A 311 -14.76 17.10 30.18
N PHE A 312 -15.89 16.44 29.92
CA PHE A 312 -16.61 16.45 28.64
C PHE A 312 -18.02 17.03 28.81
N ASN A 313 -18.17 18.35 28.78
CA ASN A 313 -19.47 18.98 28.55
C ASN A 313 -19.31 20.17 27.61
N TYR A 314 -20.14 20.21 26.56
CA TYR A 314 -20.10 21.23 25.52
C TYR A 314 -21.47 21.89 25.38
N ASN A 315 -21.44 23.24 25.42
CA ASN A 315 -22.55 24.12 25.11
C ASN A 315 -22.86 24.14 23.60
N LYS A 316 -24.15 24.25 23.26
CA LYS A 316 -24.69 24.47 21.92
C LYS A 316 -25.29 25.88 21.85
N ASP A 317 -24.79 26.72 20.96
CA ASP A 317 -25.37 28.00 20.52
C ASP A 317 -25.06 28.11 19.01
N LYS A 318 -25.83 28.72 18.10
CA LYS A 318 -27.21 29.24 18.01
C LYS A 318 -27.47 29.30 16.50
N LYS A 319 -28.64 28.88 16.03
CA LYS A 319 -28.99 28.87 14.60
C LYS A 319 -29.44 30.25 14.13
N VAL A 320 -28.86 30.72 13.03
CA VAL A 320 -29.30 31.93 12.29
C VAL A 320 -30.34 31.51 11.23
N GLN A 321 -31.42 32.29 11.09
CA GLN A 321 -32.43 32.15 10.03
C GLN A 321 -32.12 33.08 8.86
N HIS A 322 -32.33 32.63 7.60
CA HIS A 322 -33.23 33.24 6.60
C HIS A 322 -33.13 32.61 5.19
N ILE A 323 -34.21 32.83 4.40
CA ILE A 323 -34.56 32.39 3.02
C ILE A 323 -35.34 31.06 2.93
N LYS A 324 -36.33 30.99 2.01
CA LYS A 324 -37.38 29.94 1.90
C LYS A 324 -36.92 28.58 1.32
N GLY A 325 -35.75 28.49 0.69
CA GLY A 325 -35.21 27.26 0.09
C GLY A 325 -34.30 27.50 -1.13
N ILE A 326 -33.69 26.43 -1.64
CA ILE A 326 -32.95 26.39 -2.92
C ILE A 326 -33.98 26.29 -4.05
N VAL A 327 -33.99 27.23 -4.99
CA VAL A 327 -34.97 27.26 -6.10
C VAL A 327 -34.28 26.87 -7.39
N VAL A 328 -34.75 25.81 -8.03
CA VAL A 328 -34.31 25.33 -9.34
C VAL A 328 -35.44 25.59 -10.34
N LYS A 329 -35.13 26.27 -11.44
CA LYS A 329 -36.07 26.60 -12.52
C LYS A 329 -35.58 26.06 -13.84
N GLY A 330 -36.47 25.36 -14.55
CA GLY A 330 -36.26 24.85 -15.89
C GLY A 330 -35.07 23.90 -16.02
N ALA A 331 -34.93 22.91 -15.14
CA ALA A 331 -33.87 21.90 -15.25
C ALA A 331 -34.18 20.91 -16.39
N ARG A 332 -33.21 20.71 -17.28
CA ARG A 332 -33.31 19.92 -18.53
C ARG A 332 -32.17 18.90 -18.70
N GLN A 333 -31.26 18.81 -17.73
CA GLN A 333 -30.14 17.88 -17.77
C GLN A 333 -30.61 16.42 -18.03
N ASN A 334 -29.96 15.76 -19.00
CA ASN A 334 -30.28 14.40 -19.46
C ASN A 334 -31.74 14.23 -19.94
N ASN A 335 -32.61 13.64 -19.09
CA ASN A 335 -34.00 13.35 -19.42
C ASN A 335 -35.02 14.25 -18.69
N LEU A 336 -34.56 15.22 -17.89
CA LEU A 336 -35.42 16.16 -17.16
C LEU A 336 -36.23 17.03 -18.14
N LYS A 337 -37.52 17.21 -17.83
CA LYS A 337 -38.49 17.86 -18.72
C LYS A 337 -38.78 19.30 -18.30
N ASN A 338 -37.74 20.13 -18.24
CA ASN A 338 -37.85 21.55 -17.86
C ASN A 338 -38.53 21.72 -16.49
N ILE A 339 -38.04 20.99 -15.49
CA ILE A 339 -38.69 20.92 -14.17
C ILE A 339 -38.31 22.11 -13.29
N ASP A 340 -39.28 22.54 -12.49
CA ASP A 340 -39.13 23.54 -11.45
C ASP A 340 -39.28 22.86 -10.08
N VAL A 341 -38.34 23.08 -9.16
CA VAL A 341 -38.42 22.51 -7.81
C VAL A 341 -37.84 23.45 -6.77
N THR A 342 -38.41 23.44 -5.57
CA THR A 342 -37.89 24.18 -4.41
C THR A 342 -37.51 23.20 -3.31
N ILE A 343 -36.25 23.26 -2.86
CA ILE A 343 -35.70 22.38 -1.82
C ILE A 343 -35.56 23.19 -0.53
N PRO A 344 -36.23 22.81 0.57
CA PRO A 344 -36.19 23.59 1.80
C PRO A 344 -34.82 23.53 2.48
N TYR A 345 -34.34 24.68 2.99
CA TYR A 345 -33.08 24.73 3.76
C TYR A 345 -33.21 24.05 5.12
N ASN A 346 -32.09 23.56 5.65
CA ASN A 346 -31.99 22.97 6.99
C ASN A 346 -32.95 21.79 7.20
N LYS A 347 -33.34 21.15 6.10
CA LYS A 347 -34.26 20.01 6.03
C LYS A 347 -33.61 18.86 5.30
N ILE A 348 -34.14 17.66 5.53
CA ILE A 348 -33.77 16.46 4.78
C ILE A 348 -34.78 16.27 3.66
N THR A 349 -34.30 16.41 2.43
CA THR A 349 -35.08 16.21 1.22
C THR A 349 -34.69 14.89 0.57
N VAL A 350 -35.63 13.96 0.44
CA VAL A 350 -35.41 12.70 -0.27
C VAL A 350 -35.92 12.81 -1.70
N ILE A 351 -35.07 12.48 -2.67
CA ILE A 351 -35.45 12.37 -4.08
C ILE A 351 -35.63 10.88 -4.40
N THR A 352 -36.85 10.50 -4.80
CA THR A 352 -37.25 9.11 -5.07
C THR A 352 -37.91 8.98 -6.44
N GLY A 353 -38.29 7.75 -6.81
CA GLY A 353 -38.91 7.39 -8.10
C GLY A 353 -38.22 6.21 -8.78
N VAL A 354 -38.78 5.72 -9.89
CA VAL A 354 -38.30 4.50 -10.58
C VAL A 354 -36.85 4.59 -11.10
N SER A 355 -36.18 3.45 -11.30
CA SER A 355 -34.80 3.43 -11.83
C SER A 355 -34.74 4.12 -13.20
N GLY A 356 -33.82 5.06 -13.41
CA GLY A 356 -33.76 5.87 -14.65
C GLY A 356 -34.78 7.00 -14.76
N SER A 357 -35.51 7.37 -13.70
CA SER A 357 -36.51 8.45 -13.76
C SER A 357 -35.92 9.88 -13.86
N GLY A 358 -34.66 10.08 -13.49
CA GLY A 358 -33.99 11.40 -13.51
C GLY A 358 -33.47 11.90 -12.15
N LYS A 359 -33.52 11.08 -11.10
CA LYS A 359 -33.08 11.43 -9.72
C LYS A 359 -31.65 11.94 -9.65
N SER A 360 -30.69 11.15 -10.14
CA SER A 360 -29.28 11.53 -10.15
C SER A 360 -29.02 12.71 -11.08
N SER A 361 -29.80 12.87 -12.14
CA SER A 361 -29.70 14.01 -13.05
C SER A 361 -30.09 15.32 -12.36
N LEU A 362 -31.10 15.31 -11.49
CA LEU A 362 -31.43 16.47 -10.67
C LEU A 362 -30.42 16.69 -9.54
N ALA A 363 -30.16 15.66 -8.73
CA ALA A 363 -29.34 15.80 -7.52
C ALA A 363 -27.86 16.07 -7.82
N PHE A 364 -27.25 15.26 -8.69
CA PHE A 364 -25.81 15.26 -8.94
C PHE A 364 -25.44 16.08 -10.18
N ASP A 365 -26.05 15.77 -11.32
CA ASP A 365 -25.66 16.39 -12.61
C ASP A 365 -26.14 17.83 -12.75
N THR A 366 -27.10 18.26 -11.93
CA THR A 366 -27.64 19.64 -11.93
C THR A 366 -27.26 20.40 -10.66
N ILE A 367 -27.80 20.01 -9.50
CA ILE A 367 -27.67 20.79 -8.26
C ILE A 367 -26.24 20.74 -7.71
N PHE A 368 -25.69 19.55 -7.49
CA PHE A 368 -24.31 19.38 -7.00
C PHE A 368 -23.30 19.97 -7.98
N ALA A 369 -23.42 19.65 -9.27
CA ALA A 369 -22.53 20.15 -10.31
C ALA A 369 -22.50 21.69 -10.36
N GLU A 370 -23.65 22.36 -10.31
CA GLU A 370 -23.72 23.82 -10.34
C GLU A 370 -23.14 24.44 -9.05
N SER A 371 -23.39 23.82 -7.89
CA SER A 371 -22.85 24.27 -6.61
C SER A 371 -21.33 24.17 -6.58
N GLN A 372 -20.78 23.03 -7.00
CA GLN A 372 -19.33 22.82 -7.09
C GLN A 372 -18.70 23.79 -8.08
N ARG A 373 -19.29 23.97 -9.27
CA ARG A 373 -18.81 24.92 -10.27
C ARG A 373 -18.77 26.36 -9.73
N ARG A 374 -19.83 26.82 -9.06
CA ARG A 374 -19.89 28.16 -8.44
C ARG A 374 -18.84 28.33 -7.35
N PHE A 375 -18.65 27.32 -6.50
CA PHE A 375 -17.63 27.34 -5.46
C PHE A 375 -16.22 27.38 -6.07
N MET A 376 -15.94 26.54 -7.06
CA MET A 376 -14.63 26.51 -7.71
C MET A 376 -14.30 27.83 -8.40
N ASN A 377 -15.27 28.44 -9.11
CA ASN A 377 -15.11 29.75 -9.73
C ASN A 377 -14.71 30.87 -8.75
N SER A 378 -14.83 30.66 -7.44
CA SER A 378 -14.41 31.60 -6.41
C SER A 378 -12.96 31.42 -5.89
N LEU A 379 -12.26 30.32 -6.24
CA LEU A 379 -11.01 29.92 -5.57
C LEU A 379 -9.71 30.52 -6.17
N SER A 380 -9.67 30.98 -7.42
CA SER A 380 -8.54 31.73 -8.01
C SER A 380 -8.86 32.25 -9.42
N THR A 381 -8.19 33.31 -9.89
CA THR A 381 -8.32 33.82 -11.28
C THR A 381 -7.39 33.12 -12.28
N ALA A 382 -6.34 32.45 -11.82
CA ALA A 382 -5.32 31.83 -12.68
C ALA A 382 -5.83 30.57 -13.41
N ASP A 383 -6.74 29.83 -12.78
CA ASP A 383 -7.32 28.60 -13.32
C ASP A 383 -8.66 28.82 -14.02
N TYR A 384 -9.12 30.08 -14.12
CA TYR A 384 -10.43 30.44 -14.64
C TYR A 384 -10.65 29.99 -16.09
N SER A 385 -9.60 30.05 -16.93
CA SER A 385 -9.64 29.59 -18.32
C SER A 385 -9.85 28.07 -18.45
N LEU A 386 -9.40 27.30 -17.45
CA LEU A 386 -9.63 25.87 -17.35
C LEU A 386 -11.06 25.58 -16.87
N TRP A 387 -11.59 26.42 -15.97
CA TRP A 387 -12.93 26.27 -15.40
C TRP A 387 -14.05 26.69 -16.35
N GLU A 388 -13.80 27.65 -17.25
CA GLU A 388 -14.72 27.96 -18.36
C GLU A 388 -14.92 26.79 -19.32
N GLN A 389 -13.98 25.85 -19.40
CA GLN A 389 -14.12 24.64 -20.24
C GLN A 389 -15.06 23.59 -19.62
N MET A 390 -15.49 23.76 -18.37
CA MET A 390 -16.50 22.89 -17.77
C MET A 390 -17.87 23.15 -18.39
N GLU A 391 -18.51 22.08 -18.87
CA GLU A 391 -19.86 22.13 -19.40
C GLU A 391 -20.85 22.53 -18.29
N LYS A 392 -21.57 23.64 -18.47
CA LYS A 392 -22.59 24.09 -17.52
C LYS A 392 -23.78 23.13 -17.54
N PRO A 393 -24.37 22.77 -16.39
CA PRO A 393 -25.60 22.00 -16.36
C PRO A 393 -26.73 22.71 -17.15
N ASP A 394 -27.55 21.95 -17.89
CA ASP A 394 -28.67 22.51 -18.62
C ASP A 394 -29.83 22.84 -17.67
N VAL A 395 -29.83 24.08 -17.20
CA VAL A 395 -30.84 24.65 -16.30
C VAL A 395 -31.05 26.13 -16.63
N HIS A 396 -32.29 26.61 -16.51
CA HIS A 396 -32.56 28.03 -16.74
C HIS A 396 -32.01 28.90 -15.59
N MET A 397 -32.33 28.55 -14.34
CA MET A 397 -31.87 29.31 -13.18
C MET A 397 -31.80 28.43 -11.93
N ILE A 398 -30.75 28.63 -11.12
CA ILE A 398 -30.67 28.08 -9.75
C ILE A 398 -30.30 29.21 -8.78
N CYS A 399 -31.13 29.45 -7.77
CA CYS A 399 -30.97 30.48 -6.75
C CYS A 399 -30.87 29.86 -5.36
N GLY A 400 -30.08 30.50 -4.48
CA GLY A 400 -29.93 30.05 -3.09
C GLY A 400 -29.12 28.76 -2.95
N LEU A 401 -28.11 28.54 -3.79
CA LEU A 401 -27.33 27.30 -3.78
C LEU A 401 -26.09 27.45 -2.89
N PRO A 402 -26.02 26.82 -1.71
CA PRO A 402 -24.82 26.85 -0.88
C PRO A 402 -23.74 25.95 -1.46
N PRO A 403 -22.48 26.04 -0.97
CA PRO A 403 -21.43 25.08 -1.32
C PRO A 403 -21.86 23.66 -0.96
N SER A 404 -21.51 22.69 -1.80
CA SER A 404 -22.00 21.32 -1.68
C SER A 404 -20.90 20.28 -1.55
N ILE A 405 -21.24 19.20 -0.85
CA ILE A 405 -20.40 18.02 -0.67
C ILE A 405 -21.20 16.80 -1.11
N SER A 406 -20.64 16.04 -2.07
CA SER A 406 -21.23 14.76 -2.47
C SER A 406 -20.59 13.61 -1.71
N ILE A 407 -21.43 12.68 -1.25
CA ILE A 407 -21.00 11.41 -0.66
C ILE A 407 -21.60 10.30 -1.51
N SER A 408 -20.79 9.78 -2.44
CA SER A 408 -21.16 8.67 -3.34
C SER A 408 -20.20 7.49 -3.23
N GLN A 409 -20.66 6.33 -3.69
CA GLN A 409 -19.87 5.09 -3.75
C GLN A 409 -19.02 5.00 -5.03
N LYS A 410 -19.16 5.90 -6.00
CA LYS A 410 -18.54 5.81 -7.33
C LYS A 410 -17.03 6.11 -7.36
N ASN A 411 -16.54 6.96 -6.45
CA ASN A 411 -15.15 7.43 -6.41
C ASN A 411 -14.36 6.84 -5.22
N ILE A 412 -14.21 5.52 -5.17
CA ILE A 412 -13.37 4.88 -4.16
C ILE A 412 -11.92 4.89 -4.66
N SER A 413 -11.08 5.72 -4.05
CA SER A 413 -9.63 5.60 -4.20
C SER A 413 -9.19 4.23 -3.69
N ARG A 414 -8.77 3.36 -4.60
CA ARG A 414 -8.26 2.01 -4.27
C ARG A 414 -6.77 2.04 -3.93
N ASN A 415 -6.26 3.16 -3.45
CA ASN A 415 -4.85 3.28 -3.09
C ASN A 415 -4.57 2.38 -1.87
N PRO A 416 -3.69 1.37 -1.97
CA PRO A 416 -3.36 0.49 -0.85
C PRO A 416 -2.73 1.23 0.34
N ARG A 417 -2.18 2.44 0.13
CA ARG A 417 -1.64 3.29 1.20
C ARG A 417 -2.72 4.04 1.99
N SER A 418 -3.95 4.14 1.48
CA SER A 418 -5.04 4.77 2.23
C SER A 418 -5.60 3.80 3.27
N THR A 419 -5.55 4.19 4.54
CA THR A 419 -6.11 3.43 5.67
C THR A 419 -7.28 4.17 6.31
N VAL A 420 -8.05 3.49 7.16
CA VAL A 420 -9.12 4.10 7.97
C VAL A 420 -8.59 5.29 8.77
N GLY A 421 -7.41 5.18 9.38
CA GLY A 421 -6.79 6.27 10.11
C GLY A 421 -6.54 7.51 9.25
N THR A 422 -6.01 7.33 8.03
CA THR A 422 -5.80 8.45 7.09
C THR A 422 -7.10 9.02 6.53
N LEU A 423 -8.14 8.19 6.37
CA LEU A 423 -9.44 8.64 5.89
C LEU A 423 -10.15 9.50 6.93
N THR A 424 -10.06 9.13 8.21
CA THR A 424 -10.78 9.75 9.34
C THR A 424 -10.02 10.91 10.00
N ASP A 425 -8.79 11.15 9.57
CA ASP A 425 -7.80 12.07 10.17
C ASP A 425 -7.43 11.71 11.62
N ILE A 426 -7.97 10.63 12.21
CA ILE A 426 -7.62 10.16 13.57
C ILE A 426 -6.12 9.90 13.65
N TYR A 427 -5.54 9.36 12.58
CA TYR A 427 -4.10 9.11 12.51
C TYR A 427 -3.31 10.41 12.67
N ASP A 428 -3.76 11.52 12.10
CA ASP A 428 -3.06 12.81 12.19
C ASP A 428 -3.03 13.33 13.63
N PHE A 429 -4.16 13.24 14.35
CA PHE A 429 -4.20 13.57 15.77
C PHE A 429 -3.32 12.64 16.60
N LEU A 430 -3.31 11.34 16.30
CA LEU A 430 -2.46 10.38 16.99
C LEU A 430 -0.97 10.69 16.78
N ARG A 431 -0.57 11.04 15.55
CA ARG A 431 0.82 11.46 15.26
C ARG A 431 1.20 12.72 16.03
N THR A 432 0.31 13.71 16.10
CA THR A 432 0.54 14.93 16.86
C THR A 432 0.62 14.66 18.37
N LEU A 433 -0.23 13.77 18.89
CA LEU A 433 -0.20 13.35 20.30
C LEU A 433 1.14 12.71 20.65
N PHE A 434 1.57 11.71 19.87
CA PHE A 434 2.85 11.03 20.08
C PHE A 434 4.06 11.95 19.87
N ALA A 435 3.98 12.89 18.93
CA ALA A 435 5.04 13.89 18.76
C ALA A 435 5.16 14.84 19.96
N SER A 436 4.03 15.17 20.61
CA SER A 436 3.97 16.16 21.68
C SER A 436 4.36 15.62 23.05
N ILE A 437 3.92 14.39 23.40
CA ILE A 437 4.10 13.83 24.75
C ILE A 437 4.76 12.45 24.78
N GLY A 438 5.08 11.88 23.61
CA GLY A 438 5.65 10.53 23.49
C GLY A 438 7.06 10.45 24.05
N VAL A 439 7.32 9.39 24.80
CA VAL A 439 8.66 9.02 25.28
C VAL A 439 9.33 8.18 24.20
N ARG A 440 10.52 8.59 23.80
CA ARG A 440 11.28 7.85 22.78
C ARG A 440 12.21 6.86 23.43
N HIS A 441 12.41 5.74 22.75
CA HIS A 441 13.39 4.74 23.12
C HIS A 441 14.46 4.66 22.05
N CYS A 442 15.69 4.42 22.49
CA CYS A 442 16.79 4.19 21.58
C CYS A 442 16.50 2.94 20.72
N PRO A 443 16.52 3.03 19.39
CA PRO A 443 16.30 1.88 18.52
C PRO A 443 17.41 0.84 18.61
N ASN A 444 18.57 1.15 19.21
CA ASN A 444 19.65 0.19 19.39
C ASN A 444 19.61 -0.52 20.76
N CYS A 445 19.36 0.21 21.85
CA CYS A 445 19.47 -0.35 23.21
C CYS A 445 18.18 -0.32 24.05
N GLY A 446 17.10 0.26 23.54
CA GLY A 446 15.78 0.27 24.20
C GLY A 446 15.62 1.25 25.36
N ASN A 447 16.66 1.99 25.74
CA ASN A 447 16.61 2.97 26.83
C ASN A 447 15.74 4.17 26.46
N ALA A 448 14.92 4.63 27.42
CA ALA A 448 14.13 5.85 27.28
C ALA A 448 15.03 7.09 27.22
N ILE A 449 14.70 8.00 26.31
CA ILE A 449 15.44 9.24 26.04
C ILE A 449 14.48 10.39 26.31
N ILE A 450 14.74 11.10 27.41
CA ILE A 450 13.92 12.21 27.87
C ILE A 450 14.85 13.41 28.06
N PRO A 451 14.92 14.32 27.07
CA PRO A 451 15.64 15.57 27.24
C PRO A 451 14.90 16.44 28.25
N LEU A 452 15.61 16.91 29.27
CA LEU A 452 15.12 17.81 30.31
C LEU A 452 16.01 19.05 30.35
N SER A 453 15.42 20.21 30.56
CA SER A 453 16.15 21.44 30.87
C SER A 453 16.85 21.33 32.24
N ALA A 454 17.86 22.17 32.47
CA ALA A 454 18.54 22.21 33.76
C ALA A 454 17.55 22.56 34.88
N GLU A 455 16.62 23.48 34.61
CA GLU A 455 15.56 23.87 35.54
C GLU A 455 14.61 22.71 35.88
N GLU A 456 14.20 21.91 34.89
CA GLU A 456 13.34 20.73 35.12
C GLU A 456 14.04 19.66 35.95
N ILE A 457 15.33 19.41 35.71
CA ILE A 457 16.13 18.47 36.51
C ILE A 457 16.15 18.93 37.97
N VAL A 458 16.40 20.22 38.23
CA VAL A 458 16.40 20.80 39.59
C VAL A 458 15.04 20.63 40.26
N GLN A 459 13.94 20.93 39.56
CA GLN A 459 12.60 20.76 40.12
C GLN A 459 12.28 19.31 40.48
N ILE A 460 12.79 18.33 39.72
CA ILE A 460 12.64 16.91 40.05
C ILE A 460 13.41 16.58 41.34
N LEU A 461 14.63 17.08 41.47
CA LEU A 461 15.48 16.84 42.65
C LEU A 461 14.92 17.50 43.92
N LEU A 462 14.29 18.68 43.80
CA LEU A 462 13.66 19.37 44.93
C LEU A 462 12.40 18.67 45.47
N LYS A 463 11.77 17.79 44.69
CA LYS A 463 10.56 17.03 45.10
C LYS A 463 10.89 15.74 45.87
N LEU A 464 12.18 15.42 46.05
CA LEU A 464 12.62 14.26 46.82
C LEU A 464 12.31 14.44 48.33
N THR A 465 12.16 13.33 49.05
CA THR A 465 11.92 13.33 50.51
C THR A 465 13.06 14.02 51.27
N SER A 466 12.76 14.71 52.38
CA SER A 466 13.78 15.33 53.24
C SER A 466 14.78 14.28 53.77
N ASN A 467 16.08 14.64 53.85
CA ASN A 467 17.23 13.76 54.15
C ASN A 467 17.62 12.74 53.05
N THR A 468 17.39 13.05 51.77
CA THR A 468 18.02 12.30 50.66
C THR A 468 19.37 12.90 50.28
N ASP A 469 20.42 12.07 50.29
CA ASP A 469 21.75 12.42 49.80
C ASP A 469 21.76 12.32 48.27
N ILE A 470 22.16 13.41 47.60
CA ILE A 470 22.24 13.53 46.14
C ILE A 470 23.69 13.78 45.74
N GLU A 471 24.27 12.87 44.96
CA GLU A 471 25.58 13.08 44.35
C GLU A 471 25.41 13.36 42.86
N ILE A 472 25.94 14.49 42.37
CA ILE A 472 25.90 14.86 40.95
C ILE A 472 27.27 14.62 40.31
N THR A 473 27.29 13.80 39.27
CA THR A 473 28.50 13.43 38.53
C THR A 473 28.32 13.72 37.03
N PRO A 474 29.20 14.49 36.37
CA PRO A 474 29.15 14.69 34.93
C PRO A 474 29.28 13.38 34.15
N PHE A 475 28.58 13.26 33.03
CA PHE A 475 28.72 12.11 32.14
C PHE A 475 30.16 12.04 31.59
N HIS A 476 30.80 10.86 31.64
CA HIS A 476 32.24 10.59 31.38
C HIS A 476 33.24 10.76 32.54
N LEU A 477 32.83 11.25 33.72
CA LEU A 477 33.69 11.28 34.91
C LEU A 477 33.25 10.20 35.91
N ASN A 478 34.23 9.50 36.50
CA ASN A 478 33.99 8.47 37.52
C ASN A 478 34.03 9.02 38.96
N SER A 479 34.42 10.29 39.13
CA SER A 479 34.53 10.95 40.43
C SER A 479 33.40 11.98 40.57
N PRO A 480 32.70 12.03 41.72
CA PRO A 480 31.65 13.02 41.96
C PRO A 480 32.24 14.43 41.90
N SER A 481 31.55 15.36 41.24
CA SER A 481 32.00 16.75 41.16
C SER A 481 31.40 17.60 42.29
N TYR A 482 30.23 17.22 42.79
CA TYR A 482 29.51 17.91 43.86
C TYR A 482 28.67 16.91 44.67
N GLU A 483 28.80 16.92 46.00
CA GLU A 483 27.92 16.21 46.95
C GLU A 483 26.93 17.20 47.57
N TYR A 484 25.64 16.88 47.55
CA TYR A 484 24.58 17.74 48.06
C TYR A 484 23.61 16.97 48.96
N VAL A 485 23.43 17.43 50.21
CA VAL A 485 22.51 16.83 51.18
C VAL A 485 21.28 17.73 51.31
N LEU A 486 20.09 17.19 51.00
CA LEU A 486 18.82 17.88 51.22
C LEU A 486 18.49 17.92 52.72
N SER A 487 19.05 18.90 53.43
CA SER A 487 18.70 19.22 54.83
C SER A 487 17.43 20.06 54.92
N GLU A 488 16.70 19.96 56.04
CA GLU A 488 15.41 20.64 56.22
C GLU A 488 15.52 22.17 56.10
N ARG A 489 14.86 22.70 55.06
CA ARG A 489 14.29 24.07 54.93
C ARG A 489 15.15 25.29 54.56
N ASP A 490 16.45 25.20 54.26
CA ASP A 490 17.22 26.37 53.75
C ASP A 490 18.25 26.04 52.65
N SER A 491 17.82 25.30 51.62
CA SER A 491 18.62 25.03 50.41
C SER A 491 18.26 26.00 49.28
N LYS A 492 19.17 26.94 48.94
CA LYS A 492 19.00 27.90 47.83
C LYS A 492 18.88 27.16 46.48
N GLU A 493 17.69 27.16 45.89
CA GLU A 493 17.39 26.61 44.55
C GLU A 493 18.42 27.05 43.49
N ASP A 494 18.91 28.29 43.60
CA ASP A 494 19.94 28.87 42.75
C ASP A 494 21.27 28.10 42.76
N ASP A 495 21.70 27.58 43.92
CA ASP A 495 22.97 26.86 44.05
C ASP A 495 22.88 25.49 43.37
N LEU A 496 21.77 24.77 43.57
CA LEU A 496 21.52 23.47 42.93
C LEU A 496 21.43 23.63 41.39
N LEU A 497 20.78 24.69 40.92
CA LEU A 497 20.70 25.02 39.49
C LEU A 497 22.08 25.31 38.89
N LEU A 498 22.94 26.04 39.62
CA LEU A 498 24.31 26.32 39.18
C LEU A 498 25.14 25.03 39.06
N TYR A 499 25.02 24.11 40.03
CA TYR A 499 25.74 22.83 40.00
C TYR A 499 25.27 21.90 38.87
N VAL A 500 23.96 21.84 38.62
CA VAL A 500 23.38 21.07 37.51
C VAL A 500 23.85 21.64 36.17
N LYS A 501 23.81 22.96 35.97
CA LYS A 501 24.27 23.62 34.73
C LYS A 501 25.76 23.34 34.44
N LYS A 502 26.63 23.55 35.43
CA LYS A 502 28.08 23.25 35.29
C LYS A 502 28.35 21.78 34.99
N SER A 503 27.65 20.87 35.68
CA SER A 503 27.84 19.43 35.48
C SER A 503 27.36 18.97 34.10
N LEU A 504 26.27 19.56 33.58
CA LEU A 504 25.78 19.33 32.23
C LEU A 504 26.75 19.87 31.17
N GLU A 505 27.34 21.05 31.36
CA GLU A 505 28.37 21.59 30.46
C GLU A 505 29.59 20.67 30.36
N ILE A 506 30.12 20.23 31.51
CA ILE A 506 31.26 19.30 31.58
C ILE A 506 30.89 17.93 30.96
N GLY A 507 29.69 17.44 31.25
CA GLY A 507 29.18 16.17 30.74
C GLY A 507 28.63 16.21 29.32
N LYS A 508 28.83 17.33 28.58
CA LYS A 508 28.31 17.55 27.21
C LYS A 508 26.81 17.25 27.07
N GLY A 509 26.02 17.71 28.03
CA GLY A 509 24.57 17.60 28.06
C GLY A 509 24.00 16.37 28.79
N ALA A 510 24.80 15.62 29.56
CA ALA A 510 24.31 14.57 30.44
C ALA A 510 25.01 14.54 31.81
N ILE A 511 24.28 14.11 32.83
CA ILE A 511 24.77 13.93 34.21
C ILE A 511 24.21 12.64 34.81
N TYR A 512 24.95 12.06 35.74
CA TYR A 512 24.46 11.02 36.63
C TYR A 512 24.15 11.61 37.99
N VAL A 513 22.99 11.25 38.52
CA VAL A 513 22.58 11.57 39.89
C VAL A 513 22.48 10.27 40.67
N ARG A 514 23.21 10.17 41.77
CA ARG A 514 23.11 9.04 42.70
C ARG A 514 22.26 9.45 43.90
N ILE A 515 21.26 8.65 44.24
CA ILE A 515 20.38 8.88 45.40
C ILE A 515 20.73 7.86 46.49
N ASN A 516 21.02 8.32 47.72
CA ASN A 516 21.28 7.51 48.92
C ASN A 516 22.29 6.36 48.71
N ASN A 517 23.35 6.58 47.91
CA ASN A 517 24.37 5.57 47.58
C ASN A 517 23.86 4.25 46.97
N LYS A 518 22.64 4.22 46.41
CA LYS A 518 22.04 3.00 45.84
C LYS A 518 21.82 3.08 44.33
N GLU A 519 20.93 3.94 43.87
CA GLU A 519 20.50 3.97 42.47
C GLU A 519 21.15 5.16 41.73
N ARG A 520 21.75 4.88 40.55
CA ARG A 520 22.38 5.89 39.67
C ARG A 520 21.45 6.18 38.51
N ILE A 521 21.08 7.45 38.34
CA ILE A 521 20.04 7.89 37.42
C ILE A 521 20.68 8.85 36.41
N LEU A 522 20.50 8.57 35.12
CA LEU A 522 20.98 9.42 34.04
C LEU A 522 19.95 10.51 33.73
N PHE A 523 20.38 11.77 33.78
CA PHE A 523 19.65 12.92 33.25
C PHE A 523 20.39 13.48 32.03
N GLN A 524 19.66 14.00 31.06
CA GLN A 524 20.22 14.55 29.83
C GLN A 524 19.39 15.70 29.28
N THR A 525 20.04 16.64 28.58
CA THR A 525 19.42 17.77 27.87
C THR A 525 19.35 17.56 26.35
N THR A 526 20.13 16.61 25.81
CA THR A 526 20.23 16.37 24.36
C THR A 526 19.37 15.17 23.91
N GLN A 527 19.09 15.08 22.61
CA GLN A 527 18.37 13.96 21.99
C GLN A 527 19.33 12.83 21.56
N MET A 528 20.34 12.54 22.39
CA MET A 528 21.29 11.45 22.15
C MET A 528 21.09 10.33 23.18
N CYS A 529 21.26 9.08 22.75
CA CYS A 529 21.37 7.97 23.67
C CYS A 529 22.79 7.90 24.23
N TYR A 530 23.02 8.32 25.47
CA TYR A 530 24.34 8.27 26.08
C TYR A 530 24.82 6.84 26.44
N HIS A 531 23.96 5.82 26.33
CA HIS A 531 24.37 4.42 26.50
C HIS A 531 25.04 3.81 25.27
N CYS A 532 24.64 4.19 24.06
CA CYS A 532 25.15 3.62 22.81
C CYS A 532 25.47 4.68 21.74
N ASN A 533 25.57 5.96 22.15
CA ASN A 533 25.84 7.14 21.33
C ASN A 533 24.99 7.29 20.07
N HIS A 534 23.77 6.75 20.07
CA HIS A 534 22.84 6.89 18.96
C HIS A 534 22.18 8.27 18.98
N ILE A 535 22.32 9.04 17.90
CA ILE A 535 21.75 10.39 17.75
C ILE A 535 20.33 10.25 17.20
N LEU A 536 19.37 10.94 17.81
CA LEU A 536 18.00 11.04 17.34
C LEU A 536 17.68 12.47 16.90
N PHE A 537 17.00 12.60 15.78
CA PHE A 537 16.46 13.87 15.27
C PHE A 537 15.17 14.25 16.00
N GLU A 538 14.71 15.49 15.89
CA GLU A 538 13.51 15.98 16.57
C GLU A 538 12.24 15.17 16.24
N LEU A 539 11.39 14.93 17.23
CA LEU A 539 10.11 14.24 17.04
C LEU A 539 9.17 15.21 16.37
N THR A 540 8.75 14.88 15.17
CA THR A 540 7.69 15.62 14.50
C THR A 540 6.56 14.66 14.18
N PRO A 541 5.34 15.18 13.92
CA PRO A 541 4.26 14.33 13.43
C PRO A 541 4.64 13.56 12.14
N SER A 542 5.61 14.07 11.38
CA SER A 542 6.11 13.43 10.16
C SER A 542 6.83 12.10 10.43
N THR A 543 7.48 11.96 11.61
CA THR A 543 8.17 10.75 12.08
C THR A 543 7.24 9.53 12.17
N PHE A 544 5.93 9.77 12.31
CA PHE A 544 4.91 8.73 12.41
C PHE A 544 4.12 8.53 11.10
N SER A 545 4.55 9.18 10.02
CA SER A 545 3.90 9.11 8.71
C SER A 545 4.55 8.05 7.82
N PHE A 546 3.85 6.94 7.56
CA PHE A 546 4.31 5.94 6.60
C PHE A 546 4.26 6.42 5.13
N ASN A 547 3.73 7.63 4.88
CA ASN A 547 3.77 8.29 3.58
C ASN A 547 5.01 9.20 3.42
N ASN A 548 5.75 9.49 4.50
CA ASN A 548 6.99 10.27 4.45
C ASN A 548 8.19 9.33 4.14
N PRO A 549 8.98 9.57 3.07
CA PRO A 549 10.18 8.79 2.75
C PRO A 549 11.16 8.58 3.90
N GLU A 550 11.33 9.57 4.78
CA GLU A 550 12.28 9.49 5.89
C GLU A 550 11.77 8.60 7.04
N SER A 551 10.45 8.41 7.14
CA SER A 551 9.79 7.75 8.25
C SER A 551 9.14 6.43 7.87
N MET A 552 9.01 6.14 6.57
CA MET A 552 8.48 4.89 6.08
C MET A 552 9.48 3.75 6.27
N CYS A 553 8.97 2.52 6.43
CA CYS A 553 9.83 1.34 6.40
C CYS A 553 10.56 1.27 5.04
N PRO A 554 11.89 1.20 5.01
CA PRO A 554 12.68 1.28 3.77
C PRO A 554 12.53 0.04 2.87
N VAL A 555 12.00 -1.05 3.44
CA VAL A 555 11.86 -2.32 2.72
C VAL A 555 10.52 -2.41 1.99
N CYS A 556 9.42 -2.00 2.63
CA CYS A 556 8.09 -2.04 2.01
C CYS A 556 7.61 -0.66 1.52
N ASN A 557 8.43 0.39 1.63
CA ASN A 557 8.08 1.77 1.29
C ASN A 557 6.73 2.21 1.88
N GLY A 558 6.53 1.93 3.18
CA GLY A 558 5.33 2.32 3.92
C GLY A 558 4.08 1.46 3.67
N LEU A 559 4.14 0.40 2.86
CA LEU A 559 2.99 -0.47 2.61
C LEU A 559 2.66 -1.40 3.81
N GLY A 560 3.68 -1.78 4.58
CA GLY A 560 3.58 -2.78 5.66
C GLY A 560 3.64 -4.22 5.18
N VAL A 561 3.40 -4.44 3.89
CA VAL A 561 3.33 -5.77 3.28
C VAL A 561 4.29 -5.88 2.11
N LYS A 562 4.71 -7.11 1.82
CA LYS A 562 5.45 -7.47 0.62
C LYS A 562 4.56 -8.36 -0.24
N MET A 563 4.61 -8.09 -1.53
CA MET A 563 4.04 -8.97 -2.54
C MET A 563 5.18 -9.85 -3.05
N ASP A 564 5.18 -11.13 -2.66
CA ASP A 564 6.17 -12.10 -3.11
C ASP A 564 5.49 -13.39 -3.58
N ILE A 565 6.22 -14.19 -4.36
CA ILE A 565 5.74 -15.46 -4.87
C ILE A 565 5.65 -16.45 -3.72
N ASP A 566 4.47 -17.02 -3.52
CA ASP A 566 4.22 -18.05 -2.51
C ASP A 566 4.51 -19.44 -3.11
N PRO A 567 5.51 -20.19 -2.62
CA PRO A 567 5.79 -21.54 -3.08
C PRO A 567 4.59 -22.49 -2.94
N ASN A 568 3.71 -22.26 -1.95
CA ASN A 568 2.51 -23.07 -1.75
C ASN A 568 1.46 -22.82 -2.85
N LEU A 569 1.49 -21.65 -3.50
CA LEU A 569 0.63 -21.36 -4.65
C LEU A 569 1.16 -21.98 -5.94
N ILE A 570 2.49 -22.17 -6.05
CA ILE A 570 3.11 -22.87 -7.18
C ILE A 570 2.59 -24.30 -7.24
N VAL A 571 2.70 -25.03 -6.13
CA VAL A 571 2.16 -26.40 -5.99
C VAL A 571 0.92 -26.39 -5.12
N SER A 572 -0.18 -25.89 -5.69
CA SER A 572 -1.46 -25.80 -4.99
C SER A 572 -2.10 -27.14 -4.62
N ARG A 573 -1.69 -28.26 -5.25
CA ARG A 573 -2.31 -29.59 -5.10
C ARG A 573 -1.27 -30.68 -4.83
N PRO A 574 -0.77 -30.77 -3.59
CA PRO A 574 0.35 -31.65 -3.28
C PRO A 574 0.00 -33.15 -3.21
N HIS A 575 -1.29 -33.50 -3.21
CA HIS A 575 -1.78 -34.89 -3.22
C HIS A 575 -1.93 -35.48 -4.64
N LEU A 576 -1.81 -34.67 -5.69
CA LEU A 576 -1.80 -35.13 -7.08
C LEU A 576 -0.36 -35.32 -7.58
N SER A 577 -0.20 -36.12 -8.64
CA SER A 577 1.05 -36.21 -9.36
C SER A 577 1.35 -34.89 -10.10
N ILE A 578 2.62 -34.56 -10.29
CA ILE A 578 2.98 -33.34 -11.04
C ILE A 578 2.52 -33.41 -12.51
N LEU A 579 2.41 -34.62 -13.06
CA LEU A 579 1.88 -34.86 -14.42
C LEU A 579 0.38 -34.55 -14.52
N ASP A 580 -0.38 -34.84 -13.47
CA ASP A 580 -1.83 -34.64 -13.38
C ASP A 580 -2.23 -33.25 -12.86
N GLY A 581 -1.30 -32.31 -12.85
CA GLY A 581 -1.56 -30.91 -12.54
C GLY A 581 -1.51 -30.58 -11.04
N ALA A 582 -0.56 -31.15 -10.30
CA ALA A 582 -0.24 -30.72 -8.93
C ALA A 582 0.08 -29.22 -8.81
N SER A 583 0.61 -28.63 -9.88
CA SER A 583 1.04 -27.23 -9.97
C SER A 583 0.31 -26.48 -11.07
N ASN A 584 -0.22 -25.30 -10.73
CA ASN A 584 -0.88 -24.42 -11.69
C ASN A 584 0.13 -23.76 -12.66
N PHE A 585 1.41 -23.66 -12.25
CA PHE A 585 2.47 -23.06 -13.05
C PHE A 585 2.78 -23.90 -14.29
N TRP A 586 3.01 -25.22 -14.11
CA TRP A 586 3.32 -26.11 -15.23
C TRP A 586 2.08 -26.62 -15.99
N LYS A 587 0.88 -26.48 -15.41
CA LYS A 587 -0.39 -26.97 -15.97
C LYS A 587 -0.31 -28.49 -16.26
N ASP A 588 -0.99 -28.97 -17.29
CA ASP A 588 -0.99 -30.37 -17.71
C ASP A 588 0.37 -30.76 -18.32
N LEU A 589 1.23 -31.35 -17.50
CA LEU A 589 2.56 -31.85 -17.87
C LEU A 589 2.48 -33.20 -18.61
N ARG A 590 1.41 -33.99 -18.40
CA ARG A 590 1.19 -35.27 -19.09
C ARG A 590 1.03 -35.06 -20.60
N LYS A 591 0.22 -34.08 -21.02
CA LYS A 591 0.13 -33.69 -22.44
C LYS A 591 1.44 -33.17 -23.00
N PHE A 592 2.19 -32.40 -22.20
CA PHE A 592 3.48 -31.86 -22.60
C PHE A 592 4.53 -32.96 -22.79
N ARG A 593 4.53 -34.00 -21.95
CA ARG A 593 5.40 -35.17 -22.08
C ARG A 593 5.15 -35.93 -23.39
N ASN A 594 3.90 -36.03 -23.83
CA ASN A 594 3.52 -36.74 -25.06
C ASN A 594 3.83 -35.94 -26.34
N LYS A 595 3.80 -34.61 -26.28
CA LYS A 595 4.13 -33.70 -27.39
C LYS A 595 5.01 -32.53 -26.88
N PRO A 596 6.30 -32.77 -26.61
CA PRO A 596 7.19 -31.76 -26.03
C PRO A 596 7.52 -30.67 -27.06
N ASN A 597 7.35 -29.40 -26.68
CA ASN A 597 7.76 -28.24 -27.49
C ASN A 597 8.92 -27.49 -26.81
N ALA A 598 9.45 -26.43 -27.45
CA ALA A 598 10.59 -25.65 -26.96
C ALA A 598 10.39 -24.86 -25.63
N ASN A 599 9.37 -25.19 -24.82
CA ASN A 599 9.10 -24.54 -23.54
C ASN A 599 10.01 -25.09 -22.42
N TRP A 600 11.13 -24.40 -22.19
CA TRP A 600 12.12 -24.77 -21.19
C TRP A 600 11.55 -24.92 -19.77
N MET A 601 10.66 -24.02 -19.32
CA MET A 601 10.11 -24.04 -17.95
C MET A 601 9.33 -25.32 -17.64
N LYS A 602 8.75 -25.98 -18.65
CA LYS A 602 8.10 -27.29 -18.48
C LYS A 602 9.07 -28.44 -18.72
N GLY A 603 9.98 -28.28 -19.69
CA GLY A 603 10.98 -29.28 -20.04
C GLY A 603 11.98 -29.57 -18.92
N GLU A 604 12.34 -28.57 -18.13
CA GLU A 604 13.31 -28.70 -17.03
C GLU A 604 12.85 -29.71 -15.97
N VAL A 605 11.55 -29.75 -15.63
CA VAL A 605 10.99 -30.70 -14.65
C VAL A 605 11.11 -32.14 -15.15
N LEU A 606 10.81 -32.36 -16.43
CA LEU A 606 10.92 -33.69 -17.04
C LEU A 606 12.38 -34.14 -17.16
N ALA A 607 13.28 -33.23 -17.54
CA ALA A 607 14.70 -33.52 -17.66
C ALA A 607 15.33 -33.83 -16.29
N LEU A 608 14.99 -33.06 -15.26
CA LEU A 608 15.45 -33.29 -13.90
C LEU A 608 14.93 -34.61 -13.34
N ALA A 609 13.66 -34.95 -13.59
CA ALA A 609 13.08 -36.21 -13.13
C ALA A 609 13.74 -37.42 -13.78
N TYR A 610 14.04 -37.33 -15.08
CA TYR A 610 14.77 -38.37 -15.81
C TYR A 610 16.17 -38.57 -15.22
N GLU A 611 16.91 -37.48 -14.98
CA GLU A 611 18.26 -37.56 -14.44
C GLU A 611 18.30 -38.09 -13.00
N MET A 612 17.37 -37.65 -12.16
CA MET A 612 17.26 -38.08 -10.75
C MET A 612 16.53 -39.41 -10.58
N LYS A 613 16.07 -40.04 -11.67
CA LYS A 613 15.28 -41.29 -11.68
C LYS A 613 14.05 -41.22 -10.77
N VAL A 614 13.34 -40.09 -10.80
CA VAL A 614 12.14 -39.84 -9.99
C VAL A 614 10.89 -40.25 -10.77
N ASP A 615 10.04 -41.05 -10.14
CA ASP A 615 8.74 -41.41 -10.69
C ASP A 615 7.71 -40.27 -10.48
N LEU A 616 7.39 -39.58 -11.58
CA LEU A 616 6.47 -38.45 -11.59
C LEU A 616 4.99 -38.85 -11.52
N GLU A 617 4.64 -40.13 -11.55
CA GLU A 617 3.27 -40.62 -11.36
C GLU A 617 2.86 -40.59 -9.87
N LYS A 618 3.83 -40.56 -8.95
CA LYS A 618 3.56 -40.44 -7.52
C LYS A 618 3.01 -39.05 -7.17
N PRO A 619 2.11 -38.95 -6.17
CA PRO A 619 1.70 -37.69 -5.57
C PRO A 619 2.90 -36.80 -5.20
N TRP A 620 2.80 -35.49 -5.39
CA TRP A 620 3.88 -34.54 -5.09
C TRP A 620 4.46 -34.75 -3.69
N ASN A 621 3.61 -34.92 -2.66
CA ASN A 621 4.04 -35.17 -1.27
C ASN A 621 4.87 -36.44 -1.07
N GLN A 622 4.76 -37.41 -1.97
CA GLN A 622 5.50 -38.67 -1.93
C GLN A 622 6.79 -38.62 -2.78
N LEU A 623 7.02 -37.53 -3.51
CA LEU A 623 8.28 -37.33 -4.25
C LEU A 623 9.44 -37.01 -3.29
N PRO A 624 10.70 -37.34 -3.68
CA PRO A 624 11.86 -37.01 -2.87
C PRO A 624 11.95 -35.51 -2.57
N LYS A 625 12.19 -35.15 -1.29
CA LYS A 625 12.30 -33.74 -0.86
C LYS A 625 13.36 -32.94 -1.62
N ASP A 626 14.44 -33.59 -2.02
CA ASP A 626 15.50 -32.96 -2.82
C ASP A 626 15.02 -32.59 -4.24
N PHE A 627 14.26 -33.47 -4.89
CA PHE A 627 13.61 -33.18 -6.17
C PHE A 627 12.60 -32.03 -6.03
N GLN A 628 11.75 -32.06 -5.01
CA GLN A 628 10.79 -30.98 -4.74
C GLN A 628 11.49 -29.63 -4.57
N ARG A 629 12.60 -29.60 -3.80
CA ARG A 629 13.41 -28.40 -3.59
C ARG A 629 13.97 -27.88 -4.91
N GLN A 630 14.59 -28.73 -5.73
CA GLN A 630 15.23 -28.32 -6.98
C GLN A 630 14.23 -27.84 -8.03
N VAL A 631 13.04 -28.45 -8.10
CA VAL A 631 11.97 -28.02 -9.00
C VAL A 631 11.39 -26.64 -8.62
N ILE A 632 11.32 -26.32 -7.32
CA ILE A 632 10.80 -25.03 -6.85
C ILE A 632 11.90 -23.95 -6.89
N TRP A 633 13.09 -24.25 -6.37
CA TRP A 633 14.14 -23.25 -6.08
C TRP A 633 15.34 -23.30 -7.04
N GLY A 634 15.41 -24.27 -7.93
CA GLY A 634 16.53 -24.48 -8.86
C GLY A 634 17.56 -25.49 -8.36
N SER A 635 18.43 -25.94 -9.25
CA SER A 635 19.42 -27.02 -9.01
C SER A 635 20.83 -26.52 -8.65
N ASP A 636 20.95 -25.27 -8.16
CA ASP A 636 22.23 -24.64 -7.81
C ASP A 636 23.29 -24.72 -8.94
N GLY A 637 22.85 -24.60 -10.20
CA GLY A 637 23.71 -24.55 -11.40
C GLY A 637 23.89 -25.87 -12.14
N LYS A 638 23.27 -26.97 -11.68
CA LYS A 638 23.33 -28.27 -12.37
C LYS A 638 22.55 -28.22 -13.69
N GLU A 639 23.23 -28.54 -14.79
CA GLU A 639 22.64 -28.54 -16.14
C GLU A 639 21.87 -29.83 -16.44
N VAL A 640 20.67 -29.67 -17.00
CA VAL A 640 19.85 -30.78 -17.49
C VAL A 640 19.64 -30.60 -18.98
N THR A 641 19.49 -31.71 -19.70
CA THR A 641 19.24 -31.69 -21.16
C THR A 641 17.81 -32.13 -21.46
N PHE A 642 17.07 -31.30 -22.19
CA PHE A 642 15.71 -31.56 -22.63
C PHE A 642 15.63 -31.59 -24.16
N THR A 643 15.05 -32.66 -24.70
CA THR A 643 14.78 -32.85 -26.14
C THR A 643 13.32 -32.49 -26.44
N TYR A 644 13.07 -31.74 -27.51
CA TYR A 644 11.72 -31.37 -27.94
C TYR A 644 11.53 -31.54 -29.46
N GLU A 645 10.27 -31.61 -29.89
CA GLU A 645 9.87 -31.67 -31.29
C GLU A 645 8.65 -30.76 -31.53
N ASN A 646 8.85 -29.66 -32.25
CA ASN A 646 7.79 -28.69 -32.50
C ASN A 646 6.77 -29.22 -33.53
N SER A 647 5.57 -28.65 -33.53
CA SER A 647 4.47 -28.96 -34.47
C SER A 647 4.82 -28.80 -35.96
N ASN A 648 5.93 -28.13 -36.26
CA ASN A 648 6.44 -27.91 -37.62
C ASN A 648 7.54 -28.93 -38.02
N GLY A 649 7.72 -30.02 -37.25
CA GLY A 649 8.69 -31.09 -37.52
C GLY A 649 10.16 -30.77 -37.19
N ARG A 650 10.42 -29.63 -36.52
CA ARG A 650 11.78 -29.29 -36.05
C ARG A 650 12.02 -29.87 -34.67
N SER A 651 13.01 -30.76 -34.55
CA SER A 651 13.50 -31.29 -33.28
C SER A 651 14.80 -30.60 -32.84
N GLY A 652 15.02 -30.50 -31.52
CA GLY A 652 16.19 -29.84 -30.95
C GLY A 652 16.48 -30.28 -29.51
N LYS A 653 17.70 -30.02 -29.03
CA LYS A 653 18.12 -30.24 -27.65
C LYS A 653 18.41 -28.90 -26.98
N ILE A 654 17.91 -28.72 -25.76
CA ILE A 654 18.19 -27.56 -24.92
C ILE A 654 18.92 -28.07 -23.68
N THR A 655 20.11 -27.56 -23.41
CA THR A 655 20.87 -27.85 -22.20
C THR A 655 21.05 -26.55 -21.44
N ARG A 656 20.52 -26.49 -20.21
CA ARG A 656 20.57 -25.30 -19.35
C ARG A 656 20.52 -25.73 -17.87
N PRO A 657 21.00 -24.88 -16.95
CA PRO A 657 20.79 -25.09 -15.53
C PRO A 657 19.30 -25.02 -15.18
N VAL A 658 18.85 -25.84 -14.22
CA VAL A 658 17.46 -25.79 -13.73
C VAL A 658 17.26 -24.52 -12.94
N GLU A 659 16.39 -23.66 -13.45
CA GLU A 659 16.11 -22.35 -12.86
C GLU A 659 15.19 -22.51 -11.64
N GLY A 660 14.19 -23.39 -11.76
CA GLY A 660 13.17 -23.64 -10.76
C GLY A 660 12.02 -22.62 -10.82
N ALA A 661 10.81 -23.06 -10.47
CA ALA A 661 9.59 -22.26 -10.65
C ALA A 661 9.60 -20.91 -9.93
N TYR A 662 10.12 -20.84 -8.70
CA TYR A 662 10.17 -19.59 -7.94
C TYR A 662 11.04 -18.55 -8.67
N ASN A 663 12.24 -18.94 -9.11
CA ASN A 663 13.15 -18.04 -9.80
C ASN A 663 12.62 -17.64 -11.18
N SER A 664 12.03 -18.58 -11.94
CA SER A 664 11.40 -18.26 -13.23
C SER A 664 10.25 -17.27 -13.06
N LEU A 665 9.38 -17.46 -12.07
CA LEU A 665 8.29 -16.52 -11.77
C LEU A 665 8.83 -15.17 -11.30
N LYS A 666 9.89 -15.14 -10.48
CA LYS A 666 10.51 -13.91 -9.97
C LYS A 666 11.18 -13.11 -11.08
N ARG A 667 11.82 -13.80 -12.02
CA ARG A 667 12.38 -13.21 -13.23
C ARG A 667 11.29 -12.63 -14.13
N ILE A 668 10.19 -13.36 -14.36
CA ILE A 668 9.03 -12.84 -15.11
C ILE A 668 8.46 -11.59 -14.41
N PHE A 669 8.40 -11.58 -13.08
CA PHE A 669 7.93 -10.45 -12.29
C PHE A 669 8.85 -9.22 -12.41
N SER A 670 10.18 -9.40 -12.48
CA SER A 670 11.14 -8.29 -12.59
C SER A 670 11.39 -7.81 -14.03
N GLU A 671 11.33 -8.69 -15.03
CA GLU A 671 11.71 -8.38 -16.43
C GLU A 671 10.53 -7.90 -17.30
N ASN A 672 9.29 -8.33 -17.02
CA ASN A 672 8.13 -8.02 -17.86
C ASN A 672 7.22 -6.92 -17.28
N ASN A 673 7.35 -5.70 -17.78
CA ASN A 673 6.36 -4.62 -17.57
C ASN A 673 5.09 -4.77 -18.46
N GLY A 674 4.81 -5.98 -18.96
CA GLY A 674 3.70 -6.26 -19.87
C GLY A 674 2.49 -6.89 -19.16
N LYS A 675 1.27 -6.47 -19.54
CA LYS A 675 -0.01 -6.96 -18.97
C LYS A 675 -0.19 -8.49 -18.96
N SER A 676 0.47 -9.21 -19.88
CA SER A 676 0.42 -10.67 -19.96
C SER A 676 1.29 -11.37 -18.91
N GLY A 677 2.45 -10.78 -18.57
CA GLY A 677 3.35 -11.30 -17.53
C GLY A 677 2.75 -11.13 -16.14
N GLU A 678 2.26 -9.92 -15.85
CA GLU A 678 1.56 -9.63 -14.59
C GLU A 678 0.39 -10.59 -14.33
N ARG A 679 -0.38 -10.95 -15.37
CA ARG A 679 -1.51 -11.88 -15.23
C ARG A 679 -1.06 -13.28 -14.83
N ILE A 680 0.06 -13.76 -15.37
CA ILE A 680 0.62 -15.08 -15.02
C ILE A 680 1.11 -15.07 -13.57
N VAL A 681 1.88 -14.05 -13.18
CA VAL A 681 2.47 -14.00 -11.83
C VAL A 681 1.41 -13.72 -10.76
N SER A 682 0.34 -12.97 -11.08
CA SER A 682 -0.71 -12.60 -10.12
C SER A 682 -1.41 -13.79 -9.46
N GLU A 683 -1.42 -14.97 -10.08
CA GLU A 683 -2.00 -16.20 -9.51
C GLU A 683 -1.10 -16.86 -8.43
N PHE A 684 0.17 -16.47 -8.37
CA PHE A 684 1.20 -17.06 -7.49
C PHE A 684 1.74 -16.09 -6.44
N ILE A 685 1.27 -14.85 -6.44
CA ILE A 685 1.68 -13.84 -5.45
C ILE A 685 0.78 -13.92 -4.23
N SER A 686 1.39 -13.89 -3.05
CA SER A 686 0.69 -13.68 -1.80
C SER A 686 1.16 -12.39 -1.14
N GLU A 687 0.28 -11.82 -0.32
CA GLU A 687 0.61 -10.70 0.55
C GLU A 687 1.13 -11.27 1.88
N SER A 688 2.36 -10.91 2.25
CA SER A 688 2.95 -11.24 3.55
C SER A 688 3.33 -9.98 4.31
N ALA A 689 3.34 -10.07 5.64
CA ALA A 689 3.85 -8.98 6.48
C ALA A 689 5.31 -8.71 6.11
N CYS A 690 5.69 -7.43 6.02
CA CYS A 690 7.06 -7.06 5.68
C CYS A 690 8.04 -7.55 6.75
N ASP A 691 9.07 -8.30 6.36
CA ASP A 691 10.06 -8.86 7.30
C ASP A 691 10.81 -7.81 8.16
N CYS A 692 10.81 -6.54 7.76
CA CYS A 692 11.52 -5.46 8.46
C CYS A 692 10.64 -4.70 9.46
N CYS A 693 9.39 -4.42 9.10
CA CYS A 693 8.46 -3.68 9.96
C CYS A 693 7.32 -4.54 10.53
N HIS A 694 7.24 -5.82 10.16
CA HIS A 694 6.20 -6.75 10.58
C HIS A 694 4.76 -6.21 10.41
N GLY A 695 4.52 -5.39 9.39
CA GLY A 695 3.21 -4.75 9.16
C GLY A 695 3.05 -3.34 9.72
N GLU A 696 3.97 -2.85 10.57
CA GLU A 696 3.88 -1.55 11.26
C GLU A 696 4.18 -0.34 10.36
N ARG A 697 4.63 -0.56 9.12
CA ARG A 697 4.83 0.43 8.04
C ARG A 697 5.89 1.52 8.26
N LEU A 698 6.37 1.70 9.48
CA LEU A 698 7.27 2.78 9.88
C LEU A 698 8.74 2.34 9.99
N SER A 699 9.63 3.32 10.00
CA SER A 699 11.05 3.17 10.34
C SER A 699 11.23 2.74 11.81
N LYS A 700 12.42 2.26 12.19
CA LYS A 700 12.66 1.77 13.55
C LYS A 700 12.46 2.87 14.60
N GLU A 701 12.86 4.11 14.32
CA GLU A 701 12.72 5.25 15.22
C GLU A 701 11.25 5.58 15.51
N GLY A 702 10.41 5.70 14.48
CA GLY A 702 8.98 6.00 14.65
C GLY A 702 8.20 4.91 15.39
N ARG A 703 8.71 3.67 15.38
CA ARG A 703 8.10 2.53 16.09
C ARG A 703 8.43 2.47 17.58
N MET A 704 9.54 3.07 17.99
CA MET A 704 10.09 3.00 19.34
C MET A 704 9.68 4.20 20.20
N VAL A 705 8.53 4.80 19.91
CA VAL A 705 7.94 5.88 20.71
C VAL A 705 6.68 5.37 21.38
N GLU A 706 6.57 5.59 22.68
CA GLU A 706 5.45 5.16 23.49
C GLU A 706 4.82 6.28 24.31
N ILE A 707 3.56 6.06 24.69
CA ILE A 707 2.88 6.81 25.75
C ILE A 707 2.40 5.77 26.75
N LEU A 708 2.94 5.82 27.97
CA LEU A 708 2.59 4.92 29.09
C LEU A 708 2.61 3.43 28.68
N GLY A 709 3.72 2.96 28.11
CA GLY A 709 3.90 1.56 27.69
C GLY A 709 3.20 1.16 26.38
N THR A 710 2.45 2.08 25.73
CA THR A 710 1.79 1.81 24.44
C THR A 710 2.56 2.47 23.30
N ARG A 711 3.13 1.67 22.39
CA ARG A 711 3.84 2.16 21.20
C ARG A 711 2.87 2.74 20.16
N PHE A 712 3.34 3.67 19.33
CA PHE A 712 2.52 4.25 18.26
C PHE A 712 1.88 3.20 17.32
N PRO A 713 2.61 2.18 16.80
CA PRO A 713 1.99 1.16 15.94
C PRO A 713 0.96 0.29 16.67
N GLN A 714 1.09 0.12 17.98
CA GLN A 714 0.12 -0.62 18.80
C GLN A 714 -1.17 0.19 18.92
N ALA A 715 -1.07 1.48 19.27
CA ALA A 715 -2.24 2.38 19.32
C ALA A 715 -2.96 2.47 17.96
N ALA A 716 -2.22 2.49 16.85
CA ALA A 716 -2.81 2.48 15.51
C ALA A 716 -3.41 1.13 15.09
N SER A 717 -3.04 0.04 15.75
CA SER A 717 -3.58 -1.31 15.51
C SER A 717 -4.80 -1.62 16.38
N MET A 718 -5.04 -0.84 17.44
CA MET A 718 -6.25 -0.94 18.25
C MET A 718 -7.51 -0.71 17.40
N THR A 719 -8.60 -1.37 17.79
CA THR A 719 -9.93 -1.03 17.30
C THR A 719 -10.32 0.37 17.80
N ILE A 720 -11.25 1.03 17.10
CA ILE A 720 -11.76 2.35 17.52
C ILE A 720 -12.28 2.31 18.98
N SER A 721 -12.91 1.21 19.40
CA SER A 721 -13.38 1.05 20.77
C SER A 721 -12.25 0.97 21.79
N GLU A 722 -11.20 0.21 21.51
CA GLU A 722 -10.04 0.06 22.37
C GLU A 722 -9.27 1.37 22.46
N LEU A 723 -9.07 2.05 21.32
CA LEU A 723 -8.39 3.33 21.26
C LEU A 723 -9.14 4.40 22.04
N ASN A 724 -10.48 4.42 22.00
CA ASN A 724 -11.26 5.36 22.79
C ASN A 724 -11.10 5.13 24.31
N LYS A 725 -11.12 3.87 24.76
CA LYS A 725 -10.86 3.52 26.17
C LYS A 725 -9.45 3.95 26.58
N TRP A 726 -8.47 3.69 25.72
CA TRP A 726 -7.09 4.12 25.95
C TRP A 726 -6.99 5.65 26.08
N VAL A 727 -7.67 6.43 25.23
CA VAL A 727 -7.73 7.90 25.34
C VAL A 727 -8.37 8.36 26.65
N GLU A 728 -9.44 7.71 27.11
CA GLU A 728 -10.08 8.00 28.41
C GLU A 728 -9.12 7.70 29.57
N GLU A 729 -8.45 6.55 29.57
CA GLU A 729 -7.47 6.17 30.58
C GLU A 729 -6.28 7.14 30.62
N LEU A 730 -5.78 7.57 29.46
CA LEU A 730 -4.70 8.57 29.39
C LEU A 730 -5.07 9.88 30.10
N THR A 731 -6.31 10.35 30.01
CA THR A 731 -6.72 11.60 30.67
C THR A 731 -6.64 11.54 32.20
N ASN A 732 -6.71 10.33 32.77
CA ASN A 732 -6.63 10.11 34.21
C ASN A 732 -5.20 9.89 34.70
N ILE A 733 -4.32 9.33 33.86
CA ILE A 733 -2.96 8.93 34.27
C ILE A 733 -1.91 10.01 33.95
N LEU A 734 -2.14 10.86 32.94
CA LEU A 734 -1.18 11.90 32.56
C LEU A 734 -1.00 12.96 33.65
N SER A 735 0.24 13.42 33.83
CA SER A 735 0.56 14.56 34.70
C SER A 735 -0.07 15.85 34.19
N ASP A 736 -0.35 16.82 35.09
CA ASP A 736 -1.03 18.07 34.72
C ASP A 736 -0.31 18.87 33.62
N SER A 737 1.03 18.84 33.59
CA SER A 737 1.84 19.48 32.54
C SER A 737 1.65 18.85 31.15
N LYS A 738 1.71 17.51 31.06
CA LYS A 738 1.49 16.78 29.81
C LYS A 738 0.02 16.85 29.38
N LEU A 739 -0.90 16.83 30.34
CA LEU A 739 -2.32 16.97 30.09
C LEU A 739 -2.64 18.36 29.53
N ALA A 740 -2.00 19.44 30.02
CA ALA A 740 -2.21 20.78 29.47
C ALA A 740 -1.89 20.84 27.96
N ILE A 741 -0.76 20.25 27.55
CA ILE A 741 -0.33 20.17 26.14
C ILE A 741 -1.27 19.29 25.31
N ALA A 742 -1.63 18.12 25.83
CA ALA A 742 -2.40 17.11 25.10
C ALA A 742 -3.93 17.30 25.18
N SER A 743 -4.43 18.17 26.06
CA SER A 743 -5.86 18.26 26.40
C SER A 743 -6.76 18.53 25.20
N SER A 744 -6.40 19.46 24.32
CA SER A 744 -7.16 19.79 23.11
C SER A 744 -7.21 18.62 22.14
N ILE A 745 -6.07 17.93 21.97
CA ILE A 745 -5.92 16.76 21.08
C ILE A 745 -6.74 15.59 21.62
N LEU A 746 -6.63 15.28 22.91
CA LEU A 746 -7.36 14.17 23.55
C LEU A 746 -8.88 14.41 23.53
N LYS A 747 -9.33 15.66 23.78
CA LYS A 747 -10.75 16.03 23.69
C LYS A 747 -11.31 15.82 22.28
N GLU A 748 -10.59 16.28 21.27
CA GLU A 748 -11.02 16.14 19.87
C GLU A 748 -10.95 14.66 19.41
N LEU A 749 -9.91 13.92 19.81
CA LEU A 749 -9.80 12.48 19.55
C LEU A 749 -10.97 11.71 20.15
N HIS A 750 -11.26 11.89 21.45
CA HIS A 750 -12.37 11.23 22.13
C HIS A 750 -13.70 11.56 21.44
N LYS A 751 -13.96 12.84 21.13
CA LYS A 751 -15.18 13.27 20.43
C LYS A 751 -15.35 12.56 19.08
N ARG A 752 -14.29 12.47 18.28
CA ARG A 752 -14.30 11.77 16.98
C ARG A 752 -14.53 10.27 17.14
N LEU A 753 -13.78 9.63 18.03
CA LEU A 753 -13.87 8.20 18.29
C LEU A 753 -15.27 7.81 18.77
N GLN A 754 -15.87 8.58 19.68
CA GLN A 754 -17.26 8.40 20.12
C GLN A 754 -18.25 8.51 18.96
N GLY A 755 -18.05 9.48 18.05
CA GLY A 755 -18.82 9.58 16.82
C GLY A 755 -18.76 8.30 15.99
N TYR A 756 -17.58 7.73 15.80
CA TYR A 756 -17.41 6.47 15.07
C TYR A 756 -18.00 5.25 15.81
N ILE A 757 -17.91 5.21 17.15
CA ILE A 757 -18.51 4.15 17.98
C ILE A 757 -20.04 4.16 17.86
N LYS A 758 -20.65 5.34 18.01
CA LYS A 758 -22.11 5.55 17.91
C LYS A 758 -22.69 5.03 16.59
N VAL A 759 -21.89 5.11 15.53
CA VAL A 759 -22.26 4.71 14.16
C VAL A 759 -22.03 3.23 13.87
N GLY A 760 -21.45 2.49 14.81
CA GLY A 760 -21.31 1.03 14.71
C GLY A 760 -20.13 0.59 13.83
N VAL A 761 -19.06 1.39 13.76
CA VAL A 761 -17.78 0.98 13.13
C VAL A 761 -16.67 0.78 14.18
N SER A 762 -17.05 0.53 15.44
CA SER A 762 -16.17 0.43 16.60
C SER A 762 -15.11 -0.68 16.51
N TYR A 763 -15.36 -1.71 15.70
CA TYR A 763 -14.48 -2.87 15.50
C TYR A 763 -13.38 -2.65 14.46
N VAL A 764 -13.40 -1.53 13.71
CA VAL A 764 -12.43 -1.25 12.66
C VAL A 764 -11.13 -0.72 13.28
N THR A 765 -9.98 -1.15 12.76
CA THR A 765 -8.65 -0.66 13.17
C THR A 765 -8.17 0.46 12.25
N LEU A 766 -7.31 1.36 12.75
CA LEU A 766 -6.82 2.50 11.95
C LEU A 766 -5.89 2.07 10.80
N HIS A 767 -5.19 0.94 10.94
CA HIS A 767 -4.34 0.36 9.89
C HIS A 767 -5.12 -0.36 8.77
N ARG A 768 -6.40 -0.68 8.97
CA ARG A 768 -7.19 -1.39 7.95
C ARG A 768 -7.21 -0.57 6.66
N ALA A 769 -6.82 -1.22 5.57
CA ALA A 769 -6.73 -0.57 4.27
C ALA A 769 -8.13 -0.23 3.75
N VAL A 770 -8.33 0.99 3.25
CA VAL A 770 -9.61 1.47 2.70
C VAL A 770 -10.20 0.53 1.63
N PRO A 771 -9.41 -0.07 0.72
CA PRO A 771 -9.94 -1.01 -0.27
C PRO A 771 -10.59 -2.28 0.30
N THR A 772 -10.34 -2.61 1.58
CA THR A 772 -10.89 -3.80 2.26
C THR A 772 -12.19 -3.51 3.01
N LEU A 773 -12.63 -2.24 3.06
CA LEU A 773 -13.87 -1.84 3.70
C LEU A 773 -15.08 -2.17 2.82
N SER A 774 -16.22 -2.51 3.43
CA SER A 774 -17.49 -2.59 2.71
C SER A 774 -17.95 -1.19 2.28
N GLY A 775 -18.82 -1.11 1.26
CA GLY A 775 -19.40 0.15 0.81
C GLY A 775 -20.09 0.91 1.96
N GLY A 776 -20.88 0.20 2.77
CA GLY A 776 -21.53 0.74 3.95
C GLY A 776 -20.56 1.22 5.05
N GLU A 777 -19.50 0.45 5.34
CA GLU A 777 -18.45 0.87 6.30
C GLU A 777 -17.80 2.19 5.85
N LEU A 778 -17.40 2.27 4.58
CA LEU A 778 -16.76 3.44 4.01
C LEU A 778 -17.68 4.66 4.03
N GLN A 779 -18.96 4.48 3.70
CA GLN A 779 -19.93 5.56 3.67
C GLN A 779 -20.21 6.14 5.06
N ARG A 780 -20.39 5.27 6.06
CA ARG A 780 -20.54 5.69 7.46
C ARG A 780 -19.32 6.46 7.98
N LEU A 781 -18.10 5.98 7.66
CA LEU A 781 -16.86 6.68 8.00
C LEU A 781 -16.77 8.08 7.36
N LYS A 782 -17.15 8.20 6.07
CA LYS A 782 -17.19 9.48 5.37
C LYS A 782 -18.21 10.45 5.98
N LEU A 783 -19.42 9.98 6.30
CA LEU A 783 -20.47 10.81 6.91
C LEU A 783 -20.05 11.36 8.28
N ILE A 784 -19.47 10.52 9.14
CA ILE A 784 -19.00 10.96 10.46
C ILE A 784 -17.82 11.91 10.39
N LYS A 785 -16.93 11.74 9.41
CA LYS A 785 -15.88 12.73 9.15
C LYS A 785 -16.48 14.12 8.90
N GLN A 786 -17.55 14.17 8.09
CA GLN A 786 -18.23 15.45 7.81
C GLN A 786 -18.90 16.03 9.05
N LEU A 787 -19.58 15.23 9.86
CA LEU A 787 -20.11 15.69 11.15
C LEU A 787 -19.03 16.24 12.08
N SER A 788 -17.90 15.53 12.18
CA SER A 788 -16.79 15.90 13.05
C SER A 788 -16.12 17.21 12.62
N SER A 789 -16.20 17.57 11.35
CA SER A 789 -15.64 18.83 10.83
C SER A 789 -16.35 20.10 11.35
N GLY A 790 -17.58 19.96 11.85
CA GLY A 790 -18.35 21.09 12.40
C GLY A 790 -18.81 22.11 11.36
N ILE A 791 -18.74 21.81 10.07
CA ILE A 791 -19.14 22.73 9.00
C ILE A 791 -20.68 22.88 9.00
N THR A 792 -21.15 24.11 8.88
CA THR A 792 -22.58 24.49 8.86
C THR A 792 -22.93 25.22 7.57
N ASN A 793 -24.23 25.36 7.26
CA ASN A 793 -24.74 26.00 6.04
C ASN A 793 -24.26 25.37 4.73
N MET A 794 -23.96 24.06 4.73
CA MET A 794 -23.59 23.30 3.55
C MET A 794 -24.78 22.54 2.95
N LEU A 795 -24.67 22.22 1.66
CA LEU A 795 -25.53 21.25 0.99
C LEU A 795 -24.85 19.88 0.89
N TYR A 796 -25.35 18.89 1.62
CA TYR A 796 -24.92 17.51 1.47
C TYR A 796 -25.80 16.79 0.45
N VAL A 797 -25.19 16.16 -0.57
CA VAL A 797 -25.90 15.35 -1.56
C VAL A 797 -25.44 13.90 -1.44
N LEU A 798 -26.33 13.03 -0.95
CA LEU A 798 -26.06 11.62 -0.63
C LEU A 798 -26.66 10.69 -1.70
N ASP A 799 -25.85 9.77 -2.22
CA ASP A 799 -26.27 8.76 -3.20
C ASP A 799 -26.51 7.43 -2.47
N GLU A 800 -27.78 7.01 -2.37
CA GLU A 800 -28.25 5.72 -1.83
C GLU A 800 -27.46 5.22 -0.61
N PRO A 801 -27.48 5.94 0.52
CA PRO A 801 -26.58 5.65 1.62
C PRO A 801 -26.87 4.37 2.42
N SER A 802 -28.04 3.78 2.19
CA SER A 802 -28.51 2.50 2.71
C SER A 802 -27.95 1.29 1.95
N THR A 803 -27.36 1.48 0.76
CA THR A 803 -26.90 0.38 -0.10
C THR A 803 -25.84 -0.49 0.58
N GLY A 804 -26.05 -1.81 0.56
CA GLY A 804 -25.17 -2.80 1.19
C GLY A 804 -25.12 -2.74 2.72
N LEU A 805 -26.11 -2.05 3.33
CA LEU A 805 -26.26 -1.96 4.76
C LEU A 805 -27.32 -2.96 5.25
N HIS A 806 -27.03 -3.61 6.38
CA HIS A 806 -28.01 -4.47 7.02
C HIS A 806 -29.07 -3.60 7.71
N PRO A 807 -30.37 -3.97 7.71
CA PRO A 807 -31.42 -3.12 8.29
C PRO A 807 -31.20 -2.74 9.76
N LYS A 808 -30.57 -3.62 10.56
CA LYS A 808 -30.08 -3.33 11.92
C LYS A 808 -29.28 -2.01 12.04
N ASP A 809 -28.52 -1.66 11.01
CA ASP A 809 -27.65 -0.47 11.00
C ASP A 809 -28.30 0.74 10.29
N HIS A 810 -29.49 0.59 9.69
CA HIS A 810 -30.20 1.70 9.03
C HIS A 810 -30.55 2.82 10.00
N GLU A 811 -31.03 2.48 11.19
CA GLU A 811 -31.38 3.46 12.21
C GLU A 811 -30.18 4.35 12.59
N LYS A 812 -28.99 3.75 12.70
CA LYS A 812 -27.75 4.49 12.97
C LYS A 812 -27.46 5.48 11.84
N LEU A 813 -27.56 5.04 10.59
CA LEU A 813 -27.37 5.91 9.42
C LEU A 813 -28.37 7.07 9.40
N ILE A 814 -29.64 6.78 9.65
CA ILE A 814 -30.70 7.78 9.70
C ILE A 814 -30.42 8.83 10.78
N ASN A 815 -29.96 8.42 11.96
CA ASN A 815 -29.62 9.33 13.05
C ASN A 815 -28.44 10.25 12.70
N ILE A 816 -27.43 9.75 11.99
CA ILE A 816 -26.32 10.57 11.46
C ILE A 816 -26.84 11.65 10.50
N ILE A 817 -27.76 11.28 9.60
CA ILE A 817 -28.35 12.23 8.64
C ILE A 817 -29.18 13.30 9.38
N LYS A 818 -29.92 12.92 10.44
CA LYS A 818 -30.60 13.89 11.33
C LYS A 818 -29.61 14.84 11.96
N GLU A 819 -28.52 14.33 12.52
CA GLU A 819 -27.49 15.14 13.17
C GLU A 819 -26.84 16.12 12.18
N LEU A 820 -26.58 15.68 10.93
CA LEU A 820 -26.03 16.55 9.88
C LEU A 820 -26.95 17.73 9.60
N ARG A 821 -28.25 17.47 9.46
CA ARG A 821 -29.30 18.49 9.32
C ARG A 821 -29.38 19.38 10.55
N ASP A 822 -29.36 18.79 11.74
CA ASP A 822 -29.55 19.49 13.00
C ASP A 822 -28.37 20.42 13.32
N TYR A 823 -27.19 20.18 12.74
CA TYR A 823 -26.05 21.11 12.72
C TYR A 823 -26.29 22.39 11.88
N GLY A 824 -27.40 22.48 11.15
CA GLY A 824 -27.71 23.63 10.27
C GLY A 824 -27.27 23.42 8.83
N ASN A 825 -27.27 22.16 8.36
CA ASN A 825 -27.00 21.84 6.97
C ASN A 825 -28.28 21.42 6.24
N THR A 826 -28.27 21.57 4.93
CA THR A 826 -29.33 21.05 4.05
C THR A 826 -28.89 19.72 3.47
N VAL A 827 -29.73 18.70 3.53
CA VAL A 827 -29.35 17.35 3.07
C VAL A 827 -30.32 16.89 1.98
N ILE A 828 -29.78 16.57 0.81
CA ILE A 828 -30.48 15.88 -0.28
C ILE A 828 -30.03 14.43 -0.27
N VAL A 829 -30.98 13.50 -0.26
CA VAL A 829 -30.70 12.06 -0.30
C VAL A 829 -31.43 11.45 -1.50
N VAL A 830 -30.71 10.80 -2.40
CA VAL A 830 -31.33 9.98 -3.45
C VAL A 830 -31.51 8.58 -2.89
N GLU A 831 -32.76 8.12 -2.76
CA GLU A 831 -33.01 6.89 -2.00
C GLU A 831 -34.38 6.22 -2.29
N HIS A 832 -34.47 4.91 -2.03
CA HIS A 832 -35.63 4.04 -2.28
C HIS A 832 -36.10 3.22 -1.07
N HIS A 833 -35.39 3.24 0.05
CA HIS A 833 -35.74 2.60 1.30
C HIS A 833 -36.86 3.34 2.04
N ILE A 834 -37.79 2.55 2.58
CA ILE A 834 -38.98 3.05 3.27
C ILE A 834 -38.61 3.92 4.47
N ASP A 835 -37.73 3.44 5.36
CA ASP A 835 -37.36 4.17 6.57
C ASP A 835 -36.74 5.55 6.29
N THR A 836 -35.91 5.68 5.25
CA THR A 836 -35.31 6.96 4.85
C THR A 836 -36.37 7.93 4.35
N MET A 837 -37.29 7.45 3.50
CA MET A 837 -38.38 8.27 2.97
C MET A 837 -39.33 8.73 4.08
N LEU A 838 -39.71 7.84 5.00
CA LEU A 838 -40.58 8.18 6.13
C LEU A 838 -39.93 9.18 7.09
N MET A 839 -38.61 9.17 7.19
CA MET A 839 -37.85 10.09 8.01
C MET A 839 -37.66 11.48 7.38
N ALA A 840 -37.78 11.58 6.06
CA ALA A 840 -37.56 12.82 5.32
C ALA A 840 -38.50 13.94 5.79
N ASP A 841 -37.98 15.17 5.84
CA ASP A 841 -38.81 16.36 6.04
C ASP A 841 -39.61 16.69 4.76
N TYR A 842 -39.03 16.39 3.59
CA TYR A 842 -39.61 16.65 2.28
C TYR A 842 -39.22 15.54 1.30
N ILE A 843 -40.13 15.16 0.41
CA ILE A 843 -39.91 14.17 -0.65
C ILE A 843 -40.21 14.80 -2.00
N ILE A 844 -39.36 14.51 -2.98
CA ILE A 844 -39.59 14.82 -4.39
C ILE A 844 -39.63 13.49 -5.15
N ASP A 845 -40.80 13.14 -5.68
CA ASP A 845 -40.99 11.93 -6.50
C ASP A 845 -40.86 12.27 -7.98
N ILE A 846 -39.90 11.63 -8.66
CA ILE A 846 -39.58 11.88 -10.07
C ILE A 846 -40.05 10.73 -10.95
N GLY A 847 -40.80 11.11 -11.98
CA GLY A 847 -41.28 10.33 -13.12
C GLY A 847 -42.47 9.44 -12.74
N PRO A 848 -43.45 9.21 -13.62
CA PRO A 848 -44.21 7.97 -13.52
C PRO A 848 -43.40 6.79 -14.12
N LYS A 849 -42.41 7.06 -14.99
CA LYS A 849 -41.62 6.04 -15.73
C LYS A 849 -40.14 6.43 -15.85
N ALA A 850 -39.33 5.51 -16.37
CA ALA A 850 -37.90 5.68 -16.64
C ALA A 850 -37.62 6.32 -18.02
N GLY A 851 -36.42 6.85 -18.22
CA GLY A 851 -35.93 7.25 -19.55
C GLY A 851 -36.64 8.47 -20.14
N ALA A 852 -36.98 8.40 -21.43
CA ALA A 852 -37.60 9.50 -22.17
C ALA A 852 -38.98 9.91 -21.63
N ASP A 853 -39.70 8.96 -21.01
CA ASP A 853 -41.03 9.14 -20.41
C ASP A 853 -40.97 9.60 -18.94
N GLY A 854 -39.76 9.63 -18.35
CA GLY A 854 -39.50 10.13 -17.00
C GLY A 854 -39.25 11.63 -16.96
N GLY A 855 -38.48 12.07 -15.96
CA GLY A 855 -37.95 13.43 -15.85
C GLY A 855 -38.99 14.49 -15.52
N ARG A 856 -40.16 14.12 -15.00
CA ARG A 856 -41.23 15.01 -14.52
C ARG A 856 -41.39 14.85 -13.02
N ILE A 857 -41.80 15.89 -12.30
CA ILE A 857 -42.17 15.76 -10.88
C ILE A 857 -43.59 15.21 -10.82
N VAL A 858 -43.78 14.09 -10.13
CA VAL A 858 -45.10 13.45 -9.95
C VAL A 858 -45.78 13.97 -8.69
N ALA A 859 -45.00 14.09 -7.62
CA ALA A 859 -45.46 14.53 -6.33
C ALA A 859 -44.31 15.19 -5.57
N GLU A 860 -44.63 16.21 -4.78
CA GLU A 860 -43.70 16.84 -3.84
C GLU A 860 -44.43 17.17 -2.54
N GLY A 861 -43.75 17.04 -1.40
CA GLY A 861 -44.36 17.32 -0.10
C GLY A 861 -43.79 16.48 1.04
N THR A 862 -44.49 16.47 2.16
CA THR A 862 -44.18 15.59 3.30
C THR A 862 -44.47 14.11 2.96
N PRO A 863 -43.85 13.14 3.65
CA PRO A 863 -44.12 11.72 3.42
C PRO A 863 -45.60 11.37 3.47
N LEU A 864 -46.36 11.96 4.41
CA LEU A 864 -47.81 11.78 4.52
C LEU A 864 -48.60 12.33 3.32
N GLN A 865 -48.13 13.41 2.69
CA GLN A 865 -48.74 13.95 1.48
C GLN A 865 -48.45 13.06 0.27
N ILE A 866 -47.24 12.51 0.17
CA ILE A 866 -46.88 11.54 -0.88
C ILE A 866 -47.72 10.26 -0.77
N MET A 867 -47.92 9.73 0.44
CA MET A 867 -48.76 8.55 0.68
C MET A 867 -50.21 8.71 0.24
N LYS A 868 -50.74 9.95 0.27
CA LYS A 868 -52.10 10.27 -0.18
C LYS A 868 -52.21 10.50 -1.69
N ASN A 869 -51.08 10.64 -2.39
CA ASN A 869 -51.08 10.96 -3.81
C ASN A 869 -51.17 9.69 -4.68
N HIS A 870 -52.34 9.44 -5.26
CA HIS A 870 -52.59 8.27 -6.11
C HIS A 870 -51.80 8.25 -7.43
N ASN A 871 -51.22 9.37 -7.85
CA ASN A 871 -50.37 9.43 -9.05
C ASN A 871 -48.93 8.98 -8.76
N SER A 872 -48.50 9.01 -7.48
CA SER A 872 -47.19 8.55 -7.06
C SER A 872 -47.17 7.03 -6.91
N GLU A 873 -46.36 6.36 -7.72
CA GLU A 873 -46.14 4.92 -7.55
C GLU A 873 -45.46 4.66 -6.20
N THR A 874 -44.52 5.51 -5.79
CA THR A 874 -43.89 5.45 -4.46
C THR A 874 -44.90 5.62 -3.34
N GLY A 875 -45.87 6.55 -3.48
CA GLY A 875 -46.96 6.75 -2.51
C GLY A 875 -47.81 5.50 -2.28
N LYS A 876 -48.07 4.71 -3.32
CA LYS A 876 -48.82 3.44 -3.22
C LYS A 876 -48.06 2.36 -2.45
N TYR A 877 -46.73 2.29 -2.61
CA TYR A 877 -45.91 1.36 -1.83
C TYR A 877 -45.76 1.83 -0.38
N LEU A 878 -45.57 3.13 -0.14
CA LEU A 878 -45.45 3.70 1.20
C LEU A 878 -46.74 3.53 2.02
N SER A 879 -47.90 3.73 1.40
CA SER A 879 -49.23 3.52 2.01
C SER A 879 -49.60 2.04 2.18
N ARG A 880 -48.78 1.11 1.66
CA ARG A 880 -49.04 -0.34 1.59
C ARG A 880 -50.25 -0.71 0.73
N GLU A 881 -50.76 0.19 -0.12
CA GLU A 881 -51.77 -0.10 -1.16
C GLU A 881 -51.22 -1.10 -2.18
N LYS A 882 -49.96 -0.93 -2.58
CA LYS A 882 -49.19 -1.90 -3.36
C LYS A 882 -48.12 -2.55 -2.48
N ARG A 883 -47.88 -3.85 -2.71
CA ARG A 883 -46.84 -4.63 -2.04
C ARG A 883 -46.09 -5.49 -3.04
N VAL A 884 -44.83 -5.77 -2.75
CA VAL A 884 -44.03 -6.73 -3.53
C VAL A 884 -44.44 -8.15 -3.11
N ILE A 885 -45.18 -8.84 -3.99
CA ILE A 885 -45.75 -10.18 -3.76
C ILE A 885 -45.54 -11.03 -5.02
N ILE A 886 -45.12 -12.27 -4.85
CA ILE A 886 -45.02 -13.26 -5.92
C ILE A 886 -45.88 -14.47 -5.55
N GLU A 887 -46.57 -15.07 -6.52
CA GLU A 887 -47.12 -16.41 -6.38
C GLU A 887 -45.99 -17.44 -6.37
N LYS A 888 -45.80 -18.14 -5.24
CA LYS A 888 -44.76 -19.17 -5.09
C LYS A 888 -45.27 -20.55 -5.52
N SER A 889 -44.45 -21.28 -6.27
CA SER A 889 -44.59 -22.73 -6.44
C SER A 889 -43.90 -23.44 -5.26
N MET A 890 -44.61 -24.27 -4.49
CA MET A 890 -44.01 -25.04 -3.39
C MET A 890 -43.05 -26.12 -3.92
N ILE A 891 -41.85 -26.21 -3.34
CA ILE A 891 -40.85 -27.23 -3.68
C ILE A 891 -40.11 -27.65 -2.40
N PHE A 892 -40.63 -28.58 -1.59
CA PHE A 892 -39.84 -29.13 -0.48
C PHE A 892 -39.90 -30.65 -0.26
N ASP A 893 -40.72 -31.40 -1.00
CA ASP A 893 -40.82 -32.84 -0.70
C ASP A 893 -39.75 -33.73 -1.36
N LYS A 894 -38.99 -33.25 -2.38
CA LYS A 894 -37.93 -34.02 -3.08
C LYS A 894 -36.79 -33.15 -3.68
N CYS A 895 -36.15 -32.27 -2.91
CA CYS A 895 -35.00 -31.48 -3.41
C CYS A 895 -33.64 -32.19 -3.19
N ASN A 896 -32.80 -32.19 -4.23
CA ASN A 896 -31.37 -32.49 -4.12
C ASN A 896 -30.64 -31.28 -3.52
N TRP A 897 -29.47 -31.49 -2.92
CA TRP A 897 -28.74 -30.44 -2.19
C TRP A 897 -27.28 -30.37 -2.58
N ILE A 898 -26.77 -29.15 -2.73
CA ILE A 898 -25.34 -28.86 -2.80
C ILE A 898 -24.86 -28.61 -1.37
N LYS A 899 -23.93 -29.43 -0.87
CA LYS A 899 -23.38 -29.28 0.50
C LYS A 899 -21.91 -28.87 0.44
N LEU A 900 -21.59 -27.79 1.14
CA LEU A 900 -20.23 -27.32 1.39
C LEU A 900 -19.89 -27.61 2.85
N ASN A 901 -18.87 -28.44 3.11
CA ASN A 901 -18.40 -28.68 4.47
C ASN A 901 -17.04 -28.04 4.71
N GLY A 902 -16.86 -27.48 5.90
CA GLY A 902 -15.64 -26.89 6.40
C GLY A 902 -15.17 -25.67 5.62
N ALA A 903 -16.07 -24.74 5.31
CA ALA A 903 -15.73 -23.53 4.59
C ALA A 903 -14.85 -22.59 5.46
N THR A 904 -13.65 -22.30 4.99
CA THR A 904 -12.63 -21.50 5.66
C THR A 904 -12.09 -20.44 4.69
N CYS A 905 -12.44 -19.16 4.90
CA CYS A 905 -11.94 -18.04 4.10
C CYS A 905 -12.12 -16.71 4.84
N ASN A 906 -11.05 -15.91 4.95
CA ASN A 906 -11.02 -14.67 5.73
C ASN A 906 -11.51 -14.93 7.17
N ASN A 907 -12.65 -14.40 7.58
CA ASN A 907 -13.22 -14.58 8.92
C ASN A 907 -14.13 -15.82 9.08
N LEU A 908 -14.41 -16.60 8.03
CA LEU A 908 -15.26 -17.80 8.14
C LEU A 908 -14.64 -18.88 9.03
N LYS A 909 -15.43 -19.42 9.97
CA LYS A 909 -14.98 -20.30 11.05
C LYS A 909 -15.33 -21.77 10.80
N ASN A 910 -14.82 -22.34 9.71
CA ASN A 910 -15.02 -23.75 9.34
C ASN A 910 -16.51 -24.15 9.31
N VAL A 911 -17.29 -23.45 8.48
CA VAL A 911 -18.76 -23.57 8.48
C VAL A 911 -19.28 -24.59 7.46
N ASP A 912 -20.34 -25.30 7.84
CA ASP A 912 -21.03 -26.27 6.99
C ASP A 912 -22.36 -25.69 6.49
N ILE A 913 -22.59 -25.72 5.18
CA ILE A 913 -23.68 -24.99 4.53
C ILE A 913 -24.29 -25.83 3.41
N SER A 914 -25.62 -25.80 3.30
CA SER A 914 -26.37 -26.52 2.26
C SER A 914 -27.24 -25.58 1.42
N PHE A 915 -27.28 -25.81 0.10
CA PHE A 915 -28.10 -25.08 -0.87
C PHE A 915 -29.04 -26.04 -1.60
N PRO A 916 -30.36 -25.79 -1.66
CA PRO A 916 -31.28 -26.60 -2.44
C PRO A 916 -31.05 -26.42 -3.95
N VAL A 917 -30.98 -27.53 -4.67
CA VAL A 917 -30.95 -27.54 -6.14
C VAL A 917 -32.34 -27.20 -6.67
N GLY A 918 -32.41 -26.25 -7.60
CA GLY A 918 -33.65 -25.74 -8.18
C GLY A 918 -34.40 -24.75 -7.28
N GLY A 919 -33.81 -24.34 -6.16
CA GLY A 919 -34.37 -23.34 -5.25
C GLY A 919 -33.67 -21.99 -5.33
N ILE A 920 -34.31 -20.97 -4.75
CA ILE A 920 -33.76 -19.64 -4.50
C ILE A 920 -33.22 -19.61 -3.07
N THR A 921 -31.89 -19.57 -2.93
CA THR A 921 -31.22 -19.42 -1.64
C THR A 921 -30.78 -17.98 -1.41
N CYS A 922 -31.18 -17.37 -0.30
CA CYS A 922 -30.72 -16.05 0.10
C CYS A 922 -29.67 -16.13 1.21
N VAL A 923 -28.48 -15.60 0.97
CA VAL A 923 -27.41 -15.47 1.97
C VAL A 923 -27.52 -14.09 2.61
N THR A 924 -27.82 -14.08 3.90
CA THR A 924 -28.14 -12.89 4.70
C THR A 924 -27.15 -12.74 5.86
N GLY A 925 -27.33 -11.70 6.68
CA GLY A 925 -26.48 -11.41 7.83
C GLY A 925 -25.78 -10.07 7.76
N VAL A 926 -25.21 -9.58 8.87
CA VAL A 926 -24.68 -8.20 8.98
C VAL A 926 -23.50 -7.89 8.05
N SER A 927 -23.21 -6.61 7.82
CA SER A 927 -22.06 -6.21 6.98
C SER A 927 -20.75 -6.72 7.61
N GLY A 928 -19.90 -7.37 6.82
CA GLY A 928 -18.66 -8.00 7.31
C GLY A 928 -18.81 -9.38 7.95
N SER A 929 -19.99 -10.00 7.95
CA SER A 929 -20.20 -11.34 8.54
C SER A 929 -19.57 -12.50 7.76
N GLY A 930 -19.13 -12.26 6.51
CA GLY A 930 -18.50 -13.28 5.66
C GLY A 930 -19.27 -13.68 4.40
N LYS A 931 -20.42 -13.04 4.09
CA LYS A 931 -21.29 -13.35 2.92
C LYS A 931 -20.53 -13.45 1.59
N SER A 932 -19.80 -12.40 1.21
CA SER A 932 -19.05 -12.40 -0.06
C SER A 932 -17.87 -13.37 -0.05
N SER A 933 -17.24 -13.61 1.12
CA SER A 933 -16.21 -14.64 1.28
C SER A 933 -16.78 -16.02 0.95
N LEU A 934 -17.94 -16.34 1.53
CA LEU A 934 -18.62 -17.62 1.34
C LEU A 934 -19.01 -17.82 -0.14
N VAL A 935 -19.72 -16.86 -0.71
CA VAL A 935 -20.33 -17.05 -2.03
C VAL A 935 -19.30 -16.88 -3.16
N SER A 936 -18.52 -15.81 -3.15
CA SER A 936 -17.61 -15.49 -4.25
C SER A 936 -16.26 -16.20 -4.19
N LYS A 937 -15.71 -16.45 -2.98
CA LYS A 937 -14.39 -17.10 -2.83
C LYS A 937 -14.49 -18.60 -2.58
N VAL A 938 -15.51 -19.07 -1.84
CA VAL A 938 -15.68 -20.51 -1.56
C VAL A 938 -16.56 -21.17 -2.61
N LEU A 939 -17.87 -20.87 -2.63
CA LEU A 939 -18.86 -21.54 -3.48
C LEU A 939 -18.54 -21.42 -4.98
N TYR A 940 -18.35 -20.19 -5.47
CA TYR A 940 -18.07 -19.94 -6.88
C TYR A 940 -16.81 -20.68 -7.35
N SER A 941 -15.70 -20.53 -6.63
CA SER A 941 -14.44 -21.17 -6.97
C SER A 941 -14.50 -22.69 -6.85
N ALA A 942 -15.25 -23.24 -5.89
CA ALA A 942 -15.43 -24.69 -5.74
C ALA A 942 -16.09 -25.30 -6.99
N ILE A 943 -17.24 -24.74 -7.39
CA ILE A 943 -18.04 -25.27 -8.51
C ILE A 943 -17.37 -24.97 -9.86
N GLU A 944 -16.79 -23.78 -10.04
CA GLU A 944 -16.07 -23.41 -11.28
C GLU A 944 -14.87 -24.33 -11.54
N ASN A 945 -14.12 -24.70 -10.49
CA ASN A 945 -13.01 -25.63 -10.64
C ASN A 945 -13.48 -27.01 -11.11
N ARG A 946 -14.56 -27.52 -10.52
CA ARG A 946 -15.14 -28.81 -10.88
C ARG A 946 -15.65 -28.83 -12.33
N ILE A 947 -16.41 -27.82 -12.76
CA ILE A 947 -16.93 -27.72 -14.13
C ILE A 947 -15.80 -27.68 -15.16
N ASN A 948 -14.68 -27.04 -14.84
CA ASN A 948 -13.49 -27.00 -15.69
C ASN A 948 -12.67 -28.31 -15.67
N GLY A 949 -13.21 -29.40 -15.12
CA GLY A 949 -12.58 -30.73 -15.08
C GLY A 949 -11.38 -30.82 -14.14
N LYS A 950 -11.24 -29.88 -13.19
CA LYS A 950 -10.20 -29.96 -12.16
C LYS A 950 -10.69 -30.91 -11.06
N LYS A 951 -9.87 -31.91 -10.71
CA LYS A 951 -10.22 -32.99 -9.76
C LYS A 951 -10.49 -32.57 -8.32
N ASP A 952 -10.19 -31.32 -7.91
CA ASP A 952 -10.30 -30.95 -6.50
C ASP A 952 -10.96 -29.58 -6.25
N ILE A 953 -11.64 -29.58 -5.11
CA ILE A 953 -12.54 -28.61 -4.52
C ILE A 953 -11.75 -27.37 -4.07
N SER A 954 -12.40 -26.21 -4.01
CA SER A 954 -11.78 -24.93 -3.65
C SER A 954 -10.83 -25.04 -2.44
N ARG A 955 -9.69 -24.31 -2.45
CA ARG A 955 -8.73 -24.17 -1.32
C ARG A 955 -9.40 -23.87 0.03
N TYR A 956 -10.61 -23.33 -0.01
CA TYR A 956 -11.35 -22.78 1.11
C TYR A 956 -12.47 -23.69 1.63
N CYS A 957 -12.56 -24.95 1.21
CA CYS A 957 -13.55 -25.89 1.74
C CYS A 957 -13.03 -27.33 1.70
N ASN A 958 -13.43 -28.14 2.69
CA ASN A 958 -12.94 -29.51 2.85
C ASN A 958 -13.61 -30.47 1.85
N THR A 959 -14.94 -30.42 1.74
CA THR A 959 -15.70 -31.28 0.81
C THR A 959 -16.86 -30.52 0.17
N LEU A 960 -17.11 -30.82 -1.11
CA LEU A 960 -18.29 -30.39 -1.87
C LEU A 960 -19.03 -31.66 -2.33
N SER A 961 -20.35 -31.69 -2.17
CA SER A 961 -21.20 -32.76 -2.70
C SER A 961 -22.47 -32.18 -3.33
N GLY A 962 -23.09 -32.90 -4.26
CA GLY A 962 -24.27 -32.42 -4.99
C GLY A 962 -23.94 -31.48 -6.15
N ASP A 963 -22.67 -31.29 -6.47
CA ASP A 963 -22.21 -30.49 -7.61
C ASP A 963 -22.52 -31.15 -8.97
N GLU A 964 -22.81 -32.46 -8.99
CA GLU A 964 -23.26 -33.21 -10.17
C GLU A 964 -24.57 -32.71 -10.78
N TYR A 965 -25.38 -31.99 -10.01
CA TYR A 965 -26.61 -31.39 -10.50
C TYR A 965 -26.38 -30.08 -11.27
N ILE A 966 -25.15 -29.53 -11.26
CA ILE A 966 -24.79 -28.26 -11.89
C ILE A 966 -23.74 -28.46 -12.99
N ASN A 967 -24.06 -27.98 -14.19
CA ASN A 967 -23.17 -28.05 -15.37
C ASN A 967 -22.53 -26.71 -15.72
N LYS A 968 -23.13 -25.61 -15.26
CA LYS A 968 -22.67 -24.24 -15.54
C LYS A 968 -22.86 -23.38 -14.30
N ILE A 969 -21.88 -22.54 -13.98
CA ILE A 969 -21.99 -21.52 -12.93
C ILE A 969 -21.85 -20.13 -13.54
N ILE A 970 -22.67 -19.19 -13.06
CA ILE A 970 -22.71 -17.82 -13.55
C ILE A 970 -22.71 -16.89 -12.35
N HIS A 971 -21.69 -16.03 -12.24
CA HIS A 971 -21.59 -15.04 -11.18
C HIS A 971 -21.80 -13.64 -11.71
N VAL A 972 -22.90 -13.02 -11.28
CA VAL A 972 -23.34 -11.69 -11.70
C VAL A 972 -23.10 -10.70 -10.56
N ASN A 973 -21.90 -10.13 -10.54
CA ASN A 973 -21.49 -9.11 -9.57
C ASN A 973 -21.75 -7.67 -10.06
N GLN A 974 -21.67 -6.71 -9.14
CA GLN A 974 -21.87 -5.28 -9.41
C GLN A 974 -20.68 -4.58 -10.10
N SER A 975 -19.62 -5.32 -10.46
CA SER A 975 -18.45 -4.71 -11.13
C SER A 975 -18.86 -4.07 -12.46
N PRO A 976 -18.25 -2.94 -12.86
CA PRO A 976 -18.64 -2.28 -14.12
C PRO A 976 -18.41 -3.23 -15.31
N ILE A 977 -19.32 -3.18 -16.30
CA ILE A 977 -19.25 -4.03 -17.51
C ILE A 977 -17.97 -3.77 -18.34
N GLY A 978 -17.34 -2.62 -18.15
CA GLY A 978 -16.04 -2.28 -18.69
C GLY A 978 -15.44 -1.07 -17.98
N ARG A 979 -14.11 -0.95 -18.04
CA ARG A 979 -13.34 0.12 -17.36
C ARG A 979 -13.04 1.33 -18.25
N THR A 980 -13.52 1.32 -19.49
CA THR A 980 -13.30 2.39 -20.47
C THR A 980 -14.62 2.80 -21.10
N SER A 981 -14.68 4.00 -21.65
CA SER A 981 -15.87 4.51 -22.33
C SER A 981 -16.23 3.78 -23.62
N ARG A 982 -15.34 2.91 -24.13
CA ARG A 982 -15.57 2.01 -25.27
C ARG A 982 -16.56 0.89 -24.96
N SER A 983 -16.61 0.45 -23.71
CA SER A 983 -17.58 -0.56 -23.30
C SER A 983 -18.96 0.11 -23.18
N ASN A 984 -19.98 -0.55 -23.70
CA ASN A 984 -21.37 -0.09 -23.68
C ASN A 984 -22.32 -1.31 -23.73
N PRO A 985 -23.63 -1.13 -23.48
CA PRO A 985 -24.61 -2.22 -23.51
C PRO A 985 -24.56 -3.04 -24.81
N ALA A 986 -24.47 -2.39 -25.98
CA ALA A 986 -24.47 -3.09 -27.26
C ALA A 986 -23.21 -3.95 -27.49
N THR A 987 -22.02 -3.45 -27.12
CA THR A 987 -20.77 -4.21 -27.24
C THR A 987 -20.71 -5.36 -26.23
N TYR A 988 -21.20 -5.15 -25.00
CA TYR A 988 -21.16 -6.17 -23.98
C TYR A 988 -22.10 -7.33 -24.31
N THR A 989 -23.34 -7.05 -24.73
CA THR A 989 -24.35 -8.06 -25.09
C THR A 989 -24.07 -8.76 -26.43
N GLY A 990 -23.19 -8.21 -27.26
CA GLY A 990 -22.89 -8.74 -28.60
C GLY A 990 -23.80 -8.20 -29.71
N VAL A 991 -24.83 -7.40 -29.37
CA VAL A 991 -25.74 -6.76 -30.34
C VAL A 991 -24.97 -5.86 -31.32
N MET A 992 -23.88 -5.23 -30.88
CA MET A 992 -23.06 -4.38 -31.74
C MET A 992 -22.46 -5.14 -32.94
N ASP A 993 -22.13 -6.42 -32.78
CA ASP A 993 -21.53 -7.20 -33.87
C ASP A 993 -22.54 -7.45 -34.99
N GLU A 994 -23.78 -7.77 -34.61
CA GLU A 994 -24.89 -7.94 -35.55
C GLU A 994 -25.29 -6.61 -36.21
N ILE A 995 -25.32 -5.50 -35.45
CA ILE A 995 -25.54 -4.16 -36.03
C ILE A 995 -24.46 -3.83 -37.07
N ARG A 996 -23.18 -4.07 -36.77
CA ARG A 996 -22.09 -3.80 -37.71
C ARG A 996 -22.20 -4.63 -38.98
N ASN A 997 -22.62 -5.89 -38.87
CA ASN A 997 -22.89 -6.75 -40.03
C ASN A 997 -23.99 -6.15 -40.91
N ILE A 998 -25.12 -5.74 -40.32
CA ILE A 998 -26.23 -5.11 -41.06
C ILE A 998 -25.75 -3.89 -41.85
N PHE A 999 -25.00 -3.00 -41.20
CA PHE A 999 -24.47 -1.80 -41.87
C PHE A 999 -23.49 -2.15 -43.00
N ALA A 1000 -22.60 -3.13 -42.81
CA ALA A 1000 -21.67 -3.57 -43.85
C ALA A 1000 -22.36 -4.18 -45.09
N PHE A 1001 -23.54 -4.80 -44.92
CA PHE A 1001 -24.31 -5.39 -46.01
C PHE A 1001 -25.27 -4.43 -46.73
N THR A 1002 -25.38 -3.16 -46.30
CA THR A 1002 -26.14 -2.13 -47.01
C THR A 1002 -25.58 -1.86 -48.42
N GLU A 1003 -26.45 -1.49 -49.36
CA GLU A 1003 -26.04 -1.21 -50.75
C GLU A 1003 -24.98 -0.11 -50.84
N GLU A 1004 -25.15 0.96 -50.06
CA GLU A 1004 -24.20 2.07 -50.01
C GLU A 1004 -22.83 1.65 -49.48
N SER A 1005 -22.78 0.73 -48.52
CA SER A 1005 -21.52 0.17 -48.01
C SER A 1005 -20.83 -0.72 -49.02
N LYS A 1006 -21.60 -1.57 -49.72
CA LYS A 1006 -21.08 -2.43 -50.80
C LYS A 1006 -20.49 -1.59 -51.93
N ARG A 1007 -21.14 -0.49 -52.33
CA ARG A 1007 -20.64 0.44 -53.35
C ARG A 1007 -19.32 1.11 -52.94
N ARG A 1008 -19.17 1.43 -51.65
CA ARG A 1008 -17.97 2.09 -51.10
C ARG A 1008 -16.88 1.11 -50.66
N GLY A 1009 -17.11 -0.21 -50.77
CA GLY A 1009 -16.17 -1.25 -50.34
C GLY A 1009 -15.95 -1.31 -48.83
N TYR A 1010 -16.89 -0.81 -48.02
CA TYR A 1010 -16.79 -0.84 -46.56
C TYR A 1010 -17.05 -2.26 -46.02
N LYS A 1011 -16.20 -2.68 -45.08
CA LYS A 1011 -16.30 -3.95 -44.35
C LYS A 1011 -16.83 -3.69 -42.93
N VAL A 1012 -17.04 -4.78 -42.18
CA VAL A 1012 -17.54 -4.74 -40.80
C VAL A 1012 -16.61 -3.94 -39.86
N SER A 1013 -15.30 -3.89 -40.16
CA SER A 1013 -14.30 -3.18 -39.36
C SER A 1013 -14.48 -1.66 -39.42
N GLN A 1014 -14.93 -1.08 -40.54
CA GLN A 1014 -15.19 0.35 -40.70
C GLN A 1014 -16.35 0.85 -39.81
N PHE A 1015 -17.29 -0.03 -39.46
CA PHE A 1015 -18.40 0.29 -38.55
C PHE A 1015 -18.07 0.09 -37.07
N SER A 1016 -16.79 -0.19 -36.75
CA SER A 1016 -16.29 -0.29 -35.38
C SER A 1016 -15.64 1.01 -34.94
N PHE A 1017 -16.13 1.60 -33.84
CA PHE A 1017 -15.46 2.75 -33.20
C PHE A 1017 -14.16 2.34 -32.47
N ASN A 1018 -13.83 1.04 -32.40
CA ASN A 1018 -12.58 0.54 -31.82
C ASN A 1018 -11.49 0.28 -32.87
N SER A 1019 -11.82 0.33 -34.16
CA SER A 1019 -10.87 0.11 -35.25
C SER A 1019 -10.32 1.46 -35.74
N LYS A 1020 -9.07 1.49 -36.18
CA LYS A 1020 -8.47 2.69 -36.80
C LYS A 1020 -9.22 3.14 -38.07
N GLU A 1021 -9.88 2.20 -38.74
CA GLU A 1021 -10.61 2.42 -39.98
C GLU A 1021 -11.92 3.20 -39.76
N GLY A 1022 -12.63 2.94 -38.65
CA GLY A 1022 -13.92 3.57 -38.35
C GLY A 1022 -13.88 4.70 -37.33
N GLN A 1023 -12.94 4.66 -36.38
CA GLN A 1023 -12.91 5.57 -35.24
C GLN A 1023 -12.53 7.01 -35.64
N CYS A 1024 -13.08 7.99 -34.91
CA CYS A 1024 -12.63 9.37 -34.98
C CYS A 1024 -11.14 9.47 -34.59
N GLU A 1025 -10.38 10.27 -35.33
CA GLU A 1025 -8.92 10.35 -35.21
C GLU A 1025 -8.47 11.09 -33.94
N VAL A 1026 -9.29 12.00 -33.41
CA VAL A 1026 -8.95 12.81 -32.23
C VAL A 1026 -9.29 12.10 -30.93
N CYS A 1027 -10.53 11.64 -30.76
CA CYS A 1027 -10.94 10.95 -29.53
C CYS A 1027 -10.67 9.45 -29.58
N HIS A 1028 -10.09 8.92 -30.66
CA HIS A 1028 -9.85 7.50 -30.88
C HIS A 1028 -11.06 6.61 -30.52
N GLY A 1029 -12.26 7.05 -30.94
CA GLY A 1029 -13.50 6.31 -30.73
C GLY A 1029 -14.22 6.52 -29.40
N GLU A 1030 -13.65 7.26 -28.45
CA GLU A 1030 -14.29 7.51 -27.14
C GLU A 1030 -15.50 8.45 -27.24
N GLY A 1031 -15.42 9.42 -28.18
CA GLY A 1031 -16.41 10.49 -28.35
C GLY A 1031 -16.21 11.67 -27.39
N ARG A 1032 -15.38 11.50 -26.36
CA ARG A 1032 -14.97 12.54 -25.42
C ARG A 1032 -13.44 12.60 -25.34
N VAL A 1033 -12.91 13.74 -24.91
CA VAL A 1033 -11.48 13.94 -24.64
C VAL A 1033 -11.32 14.16 -23.14
N CYS A 1034 -10.32 13.50 -22.55
CA CYS A 1034 -10.02 13.59 -21.13
C CYS A 1034 -8.94 14.65 -20.91
N THR A 1035 -9.22 15.65 -20.08
CA THR A 1035 -8.26 16.65 -19.64
C THR A 1035 -7.93 16.38 -18.17
N PRO A 1036 -6.68 15.99 -17.85
CA PRO A 1036 -6.28 15.73 -16.47
C PRO A 1036 -6.23 17.04 -15.67
N VAL A 1037 -6.65 16.99 -14.41
CA VAL A 1037 -6.69 18.14 -13.50
C VAL A 1037 -6.06 17.77 -12.16
N SER A 1038 -5.30 18.68 -11.55
CA SER A 1038 -4.50 18.37 -10.35
C SER A 1038 -5.31 18.17 -9.06
N PHE A 1039 -6.50 18.77 -8.95
CA PHE A 1039 -7.26 18.84 -7.69
C PHE A 1039 -8.69 18.25 -7.78
N MET A 1040 -9.08 17.73 -8.95
CA MET A 1040 -10.42 17.20 -9.21
C MET A 1040 -10.33 15.92 -10.06
N PRO A 1041 -11.38 15.09 -10.08
CA PRO A 1041 -11.48 14.02 -11.07
C PRO A 1041 -11.31 14.57 -12.49
N ASP A 1042 -10.65 13.80 -13.36
CA ASP A 1042 -10.40 14.21 -14.74
C ASP A 1042 -11.68 14.66 -15.45
N ILE A 1043 -11.57 15.76 -16.20
CA ILE A 1043 -12.72 16.36 -16.89
C ILE A 1043 -12.83 15.73 -18.28
N TRP A 1044 -14.03 15.22 -18.59
CA TRP A 1044 -14.35 14.64 -19.89
C TRP A 1044 -15.20 15.60 -20.70
N THR A 1045 -14.62 16.23 -21.72
CA THR A 1045 -15.32 17.14 -22.63
C THR A 1045 -15.73 16.45 -23.92
N GLN A 1046 -16.77 16.95 -24.58
CA GLN A 1046 -17.19 16.43 -25.88
C GLN A 1046 -16.08 16.64 -26.93
N CYS A 1047 -15.81 15.62 -27.74
CA CYS A 1047 -14.76 15.72 -28.76
C CYS A 1047 -15.12 16.80 -29.81
N PRO A 1048 -14.24 17.78 -30.08
CA PRO A 1048 -14.54 18.90 -30.98
C PRO A 1048 -14.64 18.51 -32.46
N VAL A 1049 -14.09 17.35 -32.86
CA VAL A 1049 -14.07 16.92 -34.27
C VAL A 1049 -15.29 16.08 -34.63
N CYS A 1050 -15.66 15.14 -33.77
CA CYS A 1050 -16.82 14.26 -34.02
C CYS A 1050 -18.09 14.70 -33.29
N ASN A 1051 -18.03 15.71 -32.42
CA ASN A 1051 -19.12 16.14 -31.54
C ASN A 1051 -19.76 14.95 -30.81
N GLY A 1052 -18.95 14.08 -30.21
CA GLY A 1052 -19.44 12.89 -29.51
C GLY A 1052 -19.86 11.71 -30.38
N LYS A 1053 -19.79 11.82 -31.72
CA LYS A 1053 -20.28 10.77 -32.63
C LYS A 1053 -19.40 9.52 -32.72
N ARG A 1054 -18.16 9.56 -32.21
CA ARG A 1054 -17.16 8.45 -32.18
C ARG A 1054 -16.61 7.97 -33.53
N TYR A 1055 -17.29 8.24 -34.64
CA TYR A 1055 -16.91 7.77 -35.97
C TYR A 1055 -16.33 8.87 -36.87
N LYS A 1056 -15.62 8.47 -37.93
CA LYS A 1056 -15.28 9.36 -39.05
C LYS A 1056 -16.53 9.84 -39.78
N LYS A 1057 -16.47 11.03 -40.37
CA LYS A 1057 -17.62 11.66 -41.06
C LYS A 1057 -18.14 10.81 -42.22
N ASP A 1058 -17.27 10.13 -42.96
CA ASP A 1058 -17.65 9.32 -44.13
C ASP A 1058 -18.47 8.08 -43.75
N ILE A 1059 -18.17 7.46 -42.61
CA ILE A 1059 -18.89 6.29 -42.10
C ILE A 1059 -20.33 6.66 -41.72
N LEU A 1060 -20.54 7.87 -41.23
CA LEU A 1060 -21.86 8.36 -40.80
C LEU A 1060 -22.81 8.69 -41.96
N GLN A 1061 -22.32 8.65 -43.21
CA GLN A 1061 -23.14 8.83 -44.40
C GLN A 1061 -23.96 7.57 -44.73
N VAL A 1062 -23.47 6.39 -44.37
CA VAL A 1062 -24.18 5.13 -44.58
C VAL A 1062 -25.38 5.04 -43.64
N LYS A 1063 -26.55 4.75 -44.21
CA LYS A 1063 -27.81 4.63 -43.47
C LYS A 1063 -28.42 3.23 -43.61
N TYR A 1064 -29.11 2.81 -42.57
CA TYR A 1064 -30.02 1.67 -42.55
C TYR A 1064 -31.36 2.15 -41.99
N LYS A 1065 -32.47 1.96 -42.73
CA LYS A 1065 -33.79 2.54 -42.41
C LYS A 1065 -33.70 4.02 -42.00
N ASP A 1066 -33.04 4.84 -42.83
CA ASP A 1066 -32.78 6.28 -42.64
C ASP A 1066 -31.94 6.71 -41.43
N LYS A 1067 -31.39 5.76 -40.67
CA LYS A 1067 -30.54 6.04 -39.49
C LYS A 1067 -29.12 5.59 -39.75
N ASN A 1068 -28.14 6.43 -39.41
CA ASN A 1068 -26.74 5.99 -39.39
C ASN A 1068 -26.40 5.23 -38.11
N ILE A 1069 -25.22 4.61 -38.07
CA ILE A 1069 -24.80 3.78 -36.94
C ILE A 1069 -24.77 4.54 -35.60
N TYR A 1070 -24.41 5.83 -35.62
CA TYR A 1070 -24.45 6.66 -34.42
C TYR A 1070 -25.89 6.89 -33.94
N ASN A 1071 -26.83 7.16 -34.85
CA ASN A 1071 -28.23 7.33 -34.49
C ASN A 1071 -28.82 6.06 -33.86
N VAL A 1072 -28.49 4.88 -34.40
CA VAL A 1072 -28.88 3.60 -33.81
C VAL A 1072 -28.31 3.45 -32.40
N LEU A 1073 -27.04 3.80 -32.18
CA LEU A 1073 -26.42 3.75 -30.85
C LEU A 1073 -27.01 4.77 -29.85
N GLN A 1074 -27.70 5.80 -30.30
CA GLN A 1074 -28.40 6.77 -29.44
C GLN A 1074 -29.83 6.35 -29.08
N MET A 1075 -30.37 5.32 -29.73
CA MET A 1075 -31.70 4.78 -29.39
C MET A 1075 -31.67 4.11 -28.03
N ASN A 1076 -32.78 4.25 -27.31
CA ASN A 1076 -33.04 3.47 -26.11
C ASN A 1076 -33.27 2.00 -26.49
N VAL A 1077 -33.02 1.05 -25.59
CA VAL A 1077 -33.24 -0.39 -25.85
C VAL A 1077 -34.67 -0.66 -26.32
N ALA A 1078 -35.68 -0.01 -25.72
CA ALA A 1078 -37.09 -0.17 -26.12
C ALA A 1078 -37.37 0.37 -27.54
N GLU A 1079 -36.75 1.49 -27.91
CA GLU A 1079 -36.84 2.05 -29.27
C GLU A 1079 -36.15 1.14 -30.28
N ALA A 1080 -34.96 0.62 -29.93
CA ALA A 1080 -34.21 -0.29 -30.76
C ALA A 1080 -34.92 -1.64 -30.96
N LEU A 1081 -35.63 -2.13 -29.94
CA LEU A 1081 -36.45 -3.34 -30.04
C LEU A 1081 -37.51 -3.20 -31.14
N ASN A 1082 -38.19 -2.04 -31.18
CA ASN A 1082 -39.18 -1.74 -32.21
C ASN A 1082 -38.53 -1.47 -33.59
N PHE A 1083 -37.28 -1.01 -33.63
CA PHE A 1083 -36.56 -0.73 -34.89
C PHE A 1083 -36.04 -2.02 -35.58
N PHE A 1084 -35.65 -3.02 -34.79
CA PHE A 1084 -35.03 -4.27 -35.23
C PHE A 1084 -35.99 -5.48 -35.27
N THR A 1085 -37.29 -5.27 -35.45
CA THR A 1085 -38.30 -6.33 -35.53
C THR A 1085 -37.93 -7.47 -36.49
N ASP A 1086 -37.26 -7.13 -37.60
CA ASP A 1086 -36.96 -8.05 -38.69
C ASP A 1086 -35.70 -8.91 -38.44
N THR A 1087 -35.00 -8.72 -37.31
CA THR A 1087 -33.76 -9.43 -36.98
C THR A 1087 -33.89 -10.22 -35.66
N PRO A 1088 -34.34 -11.50 -35.71
CA PRO A 1088 -34.72 -12.27 -34.54
C PRO A 1088 -33.67 -12.32 -33.42
N LYS A 1089 -32.39 -12.43 -33.78
CA LYS A 1089 -31.26 -12.45 -32.83
C LYS A 1089 -31.15 -11.16 -32.01
N ILE A 1090 -31.32 -10.00 -32.65
CA ILE A 1090 -31.25 -8.70 -31.98
C ILE A 1090 -32.50 -8.53 -31.11
N THR A 1091 -33.68 -8.80 -31.66
CA THR A 1091 -34.97 -8.72 -30.95
C THR A 1091 -34.98 -9.52 -29.66
N GLN A 1092 -34.46 -10.75 -29.68
CA GLN A 1092 -34.38 -11.60 -28.49
C GLN A 1092 -33.56 -10.94 -27.36
N ILE A 1093 -32.37 -10.42 -27.68
CA ILE A 1093 -31.49 -9.79 -26.69
C ILE A 1093 -32.10 -8.49 -26.16
N LEU A 1094 -32.64 -7.65 -27.03
CA LEU A 1094 -33.26 -6.37 -26.66
C LEU A 1094 -34.54 -6.57 -25.82
N ASN A 1095 -35.32 -7.62 -26.10
CA ASN A 1095 -36.50 -7.97 -25.31
C ASN A 1095 -36.11 -8.37 -23.88
N ILE A 1096 -35.06 -9.17 -23.70
CA ILE A 1096 -34.55 -9.53 -22.37
C ILE A 1096 -34.06 -8.29 -21.63
N LEU A 1097 -33.33 -7.39 -22.30
CA LEU A 1097 -32.91 -6.12 -21.70
C LEU A 1097 -34.11 -5.27 -21.24
N CYS A 1098 -35.23 -5.27 -21.98
CA CYS A 1098 -36.46 -4.61 -21.54
C CYS A 1098 -37.09 -5.31 -20.34
N GLN A 1099 -37.15 -6.65 -20.33
CA GLN A 1099 -37.71 -7.44 -19.23
C GLN A 1099 -36.95 -7.27 -17.92
N VAL A 1100 -35.63 -7.10 -17.97
CA VAL A 1100 -34.82 -6.80 -16.77
C VAL A 1100 -34.91 -5.32 -16.32
N GLY A 1101 -35.75 -4.51 -16.99
CA GLY A 1101 -36.01 -3.11 -16.62
C GLY A 1101 -35.05 -2.09 -17.23
N LEU A 1102 -34.23 -2.47 -18.23
CA LEU A 1102 -33.23 -1.58 -18.84
C LEU A 1102 -33.69 -0.99 -20.18
N GLY A 1103 -35.00 -0.97 -20.45
CA GLY A 1103 -35.57 -0.45 -21.69
C GLY A 1103 -35.19 1.01 -21.99
N TYR A 1104 -34.89 1.79 -20.95
CA TYR A 1104 -34.55 3.22 -21.06
C TYR A 1104 -33.08 3.51 -21.39
N ILE A 1105 -32.19 2.52 -21.28
CA ILE A 1105 -30.76 2.73 -21.49
C ILE A 1105 -30.48 2.87 -22.99
N LYS A 1106 -29.55 3.76 -23.36
CA LYS A 1106 -29.09 3.86 -24.75
C LYS A 1106 -28.13 2.75 -25.11
N LEU A 1107 -28.24 2.18 -26.31
CA LEU A 1107 -27.36 1.11 -26.79
C LEU A 1107 -25.86 1.44 -26.71
N GLY A 1108 -25.50 2.69 -27.04
CA GLY A 1108 -24.14 3.21 -27.03
C GLY A 1108 -23.72 3.92 -25.74
N GLN A 1109 -24.55 3.88 -24.69
CA GLN A 1109 -24.27 4.52 -23.40
C GLN A 1109 -22.95 3.99 -22.81
N SER A 1110 -22.11 4.89 -22.32
CA SER A 1110 -20.81 4.52 -21.76
C SER A 1110 -20.98 3.63 -20.52
N ALA A 1111 -20.20 2.56 -20.42
CA ALA A 1111 -20.15 1.70 -19.25
C ALA A 1111 -19.81 2.46 -17.95
N LEU A 1112 -19.03 3.54 -18.04
CA LEU A 1112 -18.65 4.37 -16.90
C LEU A 1112 -19.82 5.19 -16.34
N SER A 1113 -20.83 5.45 -17.17
CA SER A 1113 -22.04 6.17 -16.76
C SER A 1113 -23.13 5.27 -16.17
N LEU A 1114 -22.96 3.95 -16.26
CA LEU A 1114 -23.91 2.98 -15.72
C LEU A 1114 -23.73 2.83 -14.20
N SER A 1115 -24.83 2.71 -13.49
CA SER A 1115 -24.86 2.26 -12.09
C SER A 1115 -24.43 0.80 -11.97
N GLY A 1116 -24.01 0.39 -10.77
CA GLY A 1116 -23.66 -1.01 -10.47
C GLY A 1116 -24.82 -1.96 -10.76
N GLY A 1117 -26.04 -1.60 -10.36
CA GLY A 1117 -27.26 -2.38 -10.63
C GLY A 1117 -27.64 -2.45 -12.11
N GLU A 1118 -27.46 -1.37 -12.89
CA GLU A 1118 -27.64 -1.43 -14.36
C GLU A 1118 -26.60 -2.35 -15.01
N ALA A 1119 -25.32 -2.24 -14.62
CA ALA A 1119 -24.26 -3.09 -15.13
C ALA A 1119 -24.53 -4.58 -14.81
N GLN A 1120 -25.01 -4.88 -13.60
CA GLN A 1120 -25.39 -6.23 -13.19
C GLN A 1120 -26.55 -6.78 -14.03
N ARG A 1121 -27.61 -6.00 -14.24
CA ARG A 1121 -28.76 -6.40 -15.06
C ARG A 1121 -28.39 -6.63 -16.53
N ILE A 1122 -27.45 -5.87 -17.09
CA ILE A 1122 -26.90 -6.12 -18.44
C ILE A 1122 -26.18 -7.47 -18.50
N LYS A 1123 -25.39 -7.80 -17.48
CA LYS A 1123 -24.70 -9.11 -17.40
C LYS A 1123 -25.70 -10.26 -17.29
N LEU A 1124 -26.73 -10.09 -16.46
CA LEU A 1124 -27.82 -11.05 -16.33
C LEU A 1124 -28.52 -11.25 -17.68
N ALA A 1125 -28.91 -10.17 -18.36
CA ALA A 1125 -29.56 -10.22 -19.66
C ALA A 1125 -28.74 -10.96 -20.72
N LYS A 1126 -27.41 -10.76 -20.76
CA LYS A 1126 -26.50 -11.48 -21.66
C LYS A 1126 -26.47 -12.99 -21.40
N GLU A 1127 -26.57 -13.40 -20.15
CA GLU A 1127 -26.57 -14.83 -19.82
C GLU A 1127 -27.93 -15.48 -20.04
N LEU A 1128 -29.02 -14.73 -19.86
CA LEU A 1128 -30.38 -15.16 -20.18
C LEU A 1128 -30.65 -15.27 -21.68
N SER A 1129 -29.90 -14.53 -22.52
CA SER A 1129 -30.02 -14.65 -23.98
C SER A 1129 -29.40 -15.94 -24.53
N LYS A 1130 -28.72 -16.74 -23.69
CA LYS A 1130 -28.17 -18.04 -24.07
C LYS A 1130 -29.13 -19.15 -23.64
N ASN A 1131 -29.22 -20.22 -24.42
CA ASN A 1131 -30.07 -21.36 -24.06
C ASN A 1131 -29.65 -21.97 -22.70
N SER A 1132 -30.59 -22.07 -21.76
CA SER A 1132 -30.36 -22.67 -20.45
C SER A 1132 -30.62 -24.18 -20.50
N SER A 1133 -29.70 -24.98 -19.97
CA SER A 1133 -29.84 -26.45 -19.86
C SER A 1133 -30.66 -26.91 -18.64
N GLY A 1134 -31.21 -25.97 -17.86
CA GLY A 1134 -31.89 -26.25 -16.58
C GLY A 1134 -30.97 -26.76 -15.47
N LYS A 1135 -29.63 -26.76 -15.68
CA LYS A 1135 -28.61 -27.19 -14.70
C LYS A 1135 -27.57 -26.11 -14.47
N THR A 1136 -28.03 -24.86 -14.33
CA THR A 1136 -27.14 -23.70 -14.12
C THR A 1136 -27.31 -23.17 -12.70
N LEU A 1137 -26.20 -22.83 -12.04
CA LEU A 1137 -26.20 -22.10 -10.78
C LEU A 1137 -25.93 -20.60 -11.04
N TYR A 1138 -26.89 -19.75 -10.72
CA TYR A 1138 -26.76 -18.31 -10.77
C TYR A 1138 -26.39 -17.75 -9.41
N ILE A 1139 -25.36 -16.92 -9.35
CA ILE A 1139 -24.96 -16.18 -8.15
C ILE A 1139 -25.20 -14.69 -8.42
N LEU A 1140 -26.07 -14.07 -7.62
CA LEU A 1140 -26.44 -12.66 -7.72
C LEU A 1140 -26.00 -11.91 -6.45
N ASP A 1141 -25.14 -10.90 -6.61
CA ASP A 1141 -24.63 -10.10 -5.48
C ASP A 1141 -25.44 -8.80 -5.34
N GLU A 1142 -26.29 -8.71 -4.31
CA GLU A 1142 -27.18 -7.57 -4.02
C GLU A 1142 -27.92 -7.02 -5.27
N PRO A 1143 -28.78 -7.83 -5.93
CA PRO A 1143 -29.40 -7.44 -7.20
C PRO A 1143 -30.47 -6.35 -7.08
N THR A 1144 -30.89 -5.97 -5.87
CA THR A 1144 -31.87 -4.90 -5.63
C THR A 1144 -31.24 -3.53 -5.45
N THR A 1145 -29.91 -3.43 -5.47
CA THR A 1145 -29.21 -2.14 -5.34
C THR A 1145 -29.70 -1.14 -6.39
N GLY A 1146 -30.15 0.02 -5.92
CA GLY A 1146 -30.67 1.11 -6.76
C GLY A 1146 -31.99 0.80 -7.48
N LEU A 1147 -32.76 -0.18 -7.00
CA LEU A 1147 -34.09 -0.49 -7.51
C LEU A 1147 -35.19 0.15 -6.69
N HIS A 1148 -36.19 0.70 -7.38
CA HIS A 1148 -37.47 1.06 -6.79
C HIS A 1148 -38.31 -0.21 -6.53
N PHE A 1149 -39.29 -0.16 -5.62
CA PHE A 1149 -40.13 -1.33 -5.27
C PHE A 1149 -40.78 -2.02 -6.47
N SER A 1150 -41.25 -1.23 -7.45
CA SER A 1150 -41.80 -1.74 -8.71
C SER A 1150 -40.77 -2.51 -9.55
N ASP A 1151 -39.51 -2.07 -9.52
CA ASP A 1151 -38.41 -2.71 -10.23
C ASP A 1151 -37.97 -3.98 -9.51
N THR A 1152 -37.98 -3.98 -8.17
CA THR A 1152 -37.77 -5.16 -7.34
C THR A 1152 -38.80 -6.26 -7.63
N GLN A 1153 -40.08 -5.89 -7.79
CA GLN A 1153 -41.12 -6.82 -8.22
C GLN A 1153 -40.79 -7.47 -9.58
N ASN A 1154 -40.39 -6.68 -10.56
CA ASN A 1154 -40.03 -7.19 -11.90
C ASN A 1154 -38.81 -8.11 -11.87
N LEU A 1155 -37.80 -7.76 -11.08
CA LEU A 1155 -36.61 -8.58 -10.86
C LEU A 1155 -36.98 -9.92 -10.22
N LEU A 1156 -37.84 -9.90 -9.21
CA LEU A 1156 -38.31 -11.10 -8.54
C LEU A 1156 -39.09 -12.04 -9.47
N ILE A 1157 -39.98 -11.50 -10.31
CA ILE A 1157 -40.67 -12.26 -11.37
C ILE A 1157 -39.67 -12.91 -12.33
N LEU A 1158 -38.57 -12.21 -12.66
CA LEU A 1158 -37.52 -12.76 -13.51
C LEU A 1158 -36.74 -13.89 -12.82
N ILE A 1159 -36.35 -13.71 -11.56
CA ILE A 1159 -35.65 -14.72 -10.76
C ILE A 1159 -36.48 -16.01 -10.68
N GLU A 1160 -37.79 -15.85 -10.45
CA GLU A 1160 -38.76 -16.93 -10.48
C GLU A 1160 -38.84 -17.67 -11.81
N LYS A 1161 -38.84 -16.94 -12.94
CA LYS A 1161 -38.76 -17.56 -14.28
C LYS A 1161 -37.47 -18.36 -14.47
N ILE A 1162 -36.34 -17.88 -13.95
CA ILE A 1162 -35.06 -18.58 -14.02
C ILE A 1162 -35.09 -19.87 -13.19
N ARG A 1163 -35.69 -19.81 -11.99
CA ARG A 1163 -35.91 -20.98 -11.12
C ARG A 1163 -36.81 -22.01 -11.79
N ASN A 1164 -37.96 -21.58 -12.32
CA ASN A 1164 -38.94 -22.46 -12.97
C ASN A 1164 -38.40 -23.14 -14.24
N ALA A 1165 -37.34 -22.61 -14.85
CA ALA A 1165 -36.58 -23.28 -15.92
C ALA A 1165 -35.63 -24.40 -15.40
N GLY A 1166 -35.67 -24.73 -14.11
CA GLY A 1166 -34.87 -25.77 -13.45
C GLY A 1166 -33.56 -25.30 -12.83
N ASN A 1167 -33.21 -24.02 -12.95
CA ASN A 1167 -31.92 -23.49 -12.49
C ASN A 1167 -31.91 -23.22 -10.98
N SER A 1168 -30.72 -23.26 -10.37
CA SER A 1168 -30.51 -22.93 -8.95
C SER A 1168 -30.01 -21.49 -8.83
N ILE A 1169 -30.45 -20.77 -7.80
CA ILE A 1169 -30.11 -19.35 -7.64
C ILE A 1169 -29.65 -19.08 -6.20
N VAL A 1170 -28.48 -18.45 -6.05
CA VAL A 1170 -27.94 -17.97 -4.78
C VAL A 1170 -27.85 -16.46 -4.84
N ILE A 1171 -28.47 -15.78 -3.88
CA ILE A 1171 -28.58 -14.32 -3.83
C ILE A 1171 -27.97 -13.84 -2.53
N ILE A 1172 -27.02 -12.91 -2.58
CA ILE A 1172 -26.59 -12.17 -1.38
C ILE A 1172 -27.52 -10.97 -1.23
N GLU A 1173 -28.22 -10.84 -0.10
CA GLU A 1173 -29.18 -9.76 0.11
C GLU A 1173 -29.44 -9.36 1.57
N HIS A 1174 -29.91 -8.14 1.70
CA HIS A 1174 -30.40 -7.42 2.86
C HIS A 1174 -31.86 -6.94 2.69
N ASN A 1175 -32.40 -6.83 1.46
CA ASN A 1175 -33.80 -6.41 1.25
C ASN A 1175 -34.78 -7.50 1.69
N LEU A 1176 -35.68 -7.13 2.61
CA LEU A 1176 -36.66 -8.02 3.20
C LEU A 1176 -37.65 -8.60 2.17
N ASP A 1177 -37.95 -7.87 1.09
CA ASP A 1177 -38.82 -8.36 0.02
C ASP A 1177 -38.19 -9.50 -0.78
N VAL A 1178 -36.86 -9.52 -0.93
CA VAL A 1178 -36.17 -10.66 -1.58
C VAL A 1178 -36.02 -11.82 -0.60
N ILE A 1179 -35.63 -11.51 0.64
CA ILE A 1179 -35.41 -12.52 1.68
C ILE A 1179 -36.69 -13.30 1.96
N LYS A 1180 -37.83 -12.63 2.16
CA LYS A 1180 -39.13 -13.30 2.40
C LYS A 1180 -39.59 -14.17 1.22
N ASN A 1181 -39.20 -13.79 0.00
CA ASN A 1181 -39.57 -14.50 -1.22
C ASN A 1181 -38.58 -15.62 -1.60
N SER A 1182 -37.48 -15.78 -0.86
CA SER A 1182 -36.57 -16.92 -1.05
C SER A 1182 -37.19 -18.24 -0.57
N ASP A 1183 -36.64 -19.35 -1.06
CA ASP A 1183 -37.04 -20.71 -0.66
C ASP A 1183 -36.21 -21.17 0.55
N TRP A 1184 -34.95 -20.73 0.62
CA TRP A 1184 -34.01 -21.07 1.68
C TRP A 1184 -33.17 -19.86 2.08
N ILE A 1185 -32.87 -19.71 3.36
CA ILE A 1185 -32.04 -18.63 3.90
C ILE A 1185 -30.82 -19.24 4.59
N ILE A 1186 -29.67 -18.60 4.43
CA ILE A 1186 -28.46 -18.84 5.23
C ILE A 1186 -28.09 -17.50 5.88
N ASP A 1187 -28.20 -17.41 7.20
CA ASP A 1187 -27.90 -16.19 7.95
C ASP A 1187 -26.52 -16.29 8.61
N LEU A 1188 -25.61 -15.37 8.25
CA LEU A 1188 -24.24 -15.30 8.77
C LEU A 1188 -24.08 -14.22 9.82
N GLY A 1189 -23.37 -14.54 10.92
CA GLY A 1189 -23.18 -13.60 12.02
C GLY A 1189 -22.36 -14.17 13.18
N PRO A 1190 -22.63 -13.75 14.43
CA PRO A 1190 -23.67 -12.78 14.83
C PRO A 1190 -23.31 -11.33 14.46
N GLU A 1191 -22.03 -10.97 14.46
CA GLU A 1191 -21.55 -9.62 14.09
C GLU A 1191 -20.63 -9.67 12.85
N GLY A 1192 -20.05 -8.52 12.47
CA GLY A 1192 -19.06 -8.43 11.40
C GLY A 1192 -17.61 -8.61 11.89
N GLY A 1193 -16.69 -8.88 10.96
CA GLY A 1193 -15.26 -9.01 11.28
C GLY A 1193 -14.94 -10.29 12.04
N ASP A 1194 -14.05 -10.22 13.04
CA ASP A 1194 -13.57 -11.40 13.77
C ASP A 1194 -14.63 -12.08 14.63
N LYS A 1195 -15.66 -11.32 15.04
CA LYS A 1195 -16.84 -11.82 15.77
C LYS A 1195 -17.91 -12.40 14.85
N GLY A 1196 -17.67 -12.43 13.55
CA GLY A 1196 -18.54 -13.03 12.54
C GLY A 1196 -17.98 -14.32 11.97
N GLY A 1197 -18.57 -14.78 10.87
CA GLY A 1197 -18.11 -15.96 10.15
C GLY A 1197 -18.70 -17.28 10.63
N TYR A 1198 -19.78 -17.23 11.43
CA TYR A 1198 -20.58 -18.38 11.84
C TYR A 1198 -21.93 -18.39 11.10
N VAL A 1199 -22.51 -19.57 10.92
CA VAL A 1199 -23.90 -19.74 10.46
C VAL A 1199 -24.79 -19.66 11.69
N ILE A 1200 -25.64 -18.64 11.78
CA ILE A 1200 -26.56 -18.44 12.90
C ILE A 1200 -27.83 -19.25 12.68
N ALA A 1201 -28.34 -19.25 11.45
CA ALA A 1201 -29.50 -20.03 11.07
C ALA A 1201 -29.39 -20.42 9.59
N GLN A 1202 -29.89 -21.60 9.27
CA GLN A 1202 -30.20 -21.99 7.89
C GLN A 1202 -31.56 -22.69 7.89
N GLY A 1203 -32.43 -22.35 6.95
CA GLY A 1203 -33.82 -22.81 6.97
C GLY A 1203 -34.69 -22.12 5.94
N THR A 1204 -35.94 -22.52 5.87
CA THR A 1204 -37.00 -21.71 5.23
C THR A 1204 -37.10 -20.34 5.92
N PRO A 1205 -37.63 -19.31 5.23
CA PRO A 1205 -37.87 -18.01 5.86
C PRO A 1205 -38.61 -18.12 7.21
N GLU A 1206 -39.60 -19.01 7.29
CA GLU A 1206 -40.44 -19.22 8.47
C GLU A 1206 -39.69 -19.87 9.62
N GLU A 1207 -38.72 -20.74 9.33
CA GLU A 1207 -37.83 -21.35 10.33
C GLU A 1207 -36.82 -20.33 10.85
N VAL A 1208 -36.19 -19.56 9.96
CA VAL A 1208 -35.21 -18.52 10.35
C VAL A 1208 -35.87 -17.43 11.19
N ALA A 1209 -37.12 -17.06 10.90
CA ALA A 1209 -37.88 -16.09 11.69
C ALA A 1209 -38.18 -16.53 13.14
N LYS A 1210 -38.07 -17.83 13.45
CA LYS A 1210 -38.23 -18.36 14.82
C LYS A 1210 -36.92 -18.28 15.64
N VAL A 1211 -35.77 -18.12 14.98
CA VAL A 1211 -34.46 -18.08 15.64
C VAL A 1211 -34.20 -16.70 16.25
N LYS A 1212 -34.19 -16.62 17.58
CA LYS A 1212 -34.03 -15.34 18.31
C LYS A 1212 -32.66 -14.68 18.10
N GLU A 1213 -31.61 -15.48 17.91
CA GLU A 1213 -30.24 -15.00 17.70
C GLU A 1213 -30.02 -14.41 16.29
N SER A 1214 -30.92 -14.73 15.35
CA SER A 1214 -30.87 -14.21 13.98
C SER A 1214 -31.45 -12.80 13.91
N TYR A 1215 -30.61 -11.81 13.59
CA TYR A 1215 -31.07 -10.45 13.32
C TYR A 1215 -32.04 -10.42 12.11
N THR A 1216 -31.73 -11.20 11.08
CA THR A 1216 -32.58 -11.37 9.90
C THR A 1216 -33.93 -11.97 10.27
N GLY A 1217 -33.94 -13.01 11.10
CA GLY A 1217 -35.16 -13.67 11.58
C GLY A 1217 -36.08 -12.73 12.36
N ASN A 1218 -35.52 -11.92 13.27
CA ASN A 1218 -36.27 -10.93 14.03
C ASN A 1218 -36.95 -9.87 13.13
N LEU A 1219 -36.27 -9.46 12.04
CA LEU A 1219 -36.83 -8.52 11.05
C LEU A 1219 -37.90 -9.17 10.16
N LEU A 1220 -37.73 -10.43 9.75
CA LEU A 1220 -38.76 -11.14 8.99
C LEU A 1220 -40.07 -11.25 9.78
N LYS A 1221 -39.96 -11.50 11.09
CA LYS A 1221 -41.12 -11.56 11.98
C LYS A 1221 -41.90 -10.24 12.04
N SER A 1222 -41.24 -9.08 11.93
CA SER A 1222 -41.93 -7.77 11.93
C SER A 1222 -42.55 -7.39 10.58
N VAL A 1223 -42.18 -8.07 9.49
CA VAL A 1223 -42.77 -7.86 8.16
C VAL A 1223 -44.01 -8.72 7.93
N TRP A 1224 -44.08 -9.90 8.57
CA TRP A 1224 -45.24 -10.79 8.50
C TRP A 1224 -46.35 -10.45 9.50
N ASN A 1225 -46.00 -9.83 10.63
CA ASN A 1225 -46.94 -9.21 11.55
C ASN A 1225 -47.35 -7.82 11.05
#